data_AF-A0A2T7X6L9-F1
#
_entry.id   AF-A0A2T7X6L9-F1
#
_cell.length_a   1.000
_cell.length_b   1.000
_cell.length_c   1.000
_cell.angle_alpha   90.00
_cell.angle_beta   90.00
_cell.angle_gamma   90.00
#
_symmetry.space_group_name_H-M   'P 1'
#
loop_
_entity.id
_entity.type
_entity.pdbx_description
1 polymer ?
#
loop_
_entity_poly.entity_id
_entity_poly.type
_entity_poly.pdbx_seq_one_letter_code
_entity_poly.pdbx_strand_id
1 'polypeptide(L)'
;MLALIVVAVLLAAGAGVGLVVGDALGIRAQPAERMGGESRAVETVPASVPPPQITVVGAGGSERMRVAVDELDAALAGVETAGSATLTVVLVQPHVGAVDDEGYLLAGTPDALRIEAGEAGAARGIYDLAAAIRQGKDITAGIGTPVTSRLPFRMVDLGAVGVAADPAEWLPGTDYSHASKAFADVFLPEAPYIDEQALAAAYDDYDGYLRRVIADGYNAISFPGFVEFATFDEVDGVYADGDEHVAKALALREAFGPFWDRAEELGMKVFLRTDMLTLTSPLEAYLTDRFGTLDTTSPELWDVYAAGLDELYAAEPALDGVLIRIGEAGRVYDVAGWDYYSALAVTTPEAVRAMLTALTGQAEDSGREVIFRTWSVGVGAVGDMHTNAASYEAVLGGVDSPALIVSTKYTLGDFYSWLPLNDTLQQGEQRRIVEFQSRREFENNGAFPNDLGAEYAWALQELLASNDRIEGIWAWAQDGGPWRAGPMILYDKAGFWQLADLNSQLAVQLARDPDADPAEITEGWAREWFSDDPATVRAITDAMALSRTAIEQGLYIPPFAEQRVSAIGLEPPPMMWIFEWDILTGDSAVLDVIYTISRDRLDEAVQGGDVASDAVERMRALIEGTDPSTWRDAGLREAFLGSLDYEQDTLDLLGAYRATILHQAAWHDTLSADSYAAWQTARDAYTAQAAAHLAAYEGDVDHPAFNLTAAELGIERGDRDLAMAWMARVLLVLTAAWVLIGILSARTRLVRRPGAMAARATWVSSTRPWRAGESTLGMLRADHVLLVLVPGALLVATRAVQTSFLSWVHLAVTLGAWAVFVALLLVLFRGRWGWAVLATIGGVVVLRCALVLTALSFSGPGGYWFAFWTDPVRRSLYIAVAFALFVWLFVAVGWALAARIGARRATGAVLAAVGAGLAVPAAVIAVVGLERALTAWNDQMGLLPWGLSRILGITVYLDIPASTAWVAAGAGVVLTAIGLGLLFIGRRVPGRRDAVPSSGSA
;
A
#
# COMPACT_ATOMS: atom_id res chain seq x y z
N MET A 1 -25.02 -39.74 -27.52
CA MET A 1 -23.91 -39.17 -28.28
C MET A 1 -23.85 -37.65 -28.13
N LEU A 2 -24.84 -36.87 -28.62
CA LEU A 2 -24.84 -35.40 -28.49
C LEU A 2 -24.61 -34.87 -27.07
N ALA A 3 -25.29 -35.43 -26.05
CA ALA A 3 -25.10 -35.04 -24.66
C ALA A 3 -23.67 -35.24 -24.14
N LEU A 4 -23.01 -36.33 -24.55
CA LEU A 4 -21.62 -36.60 -24.16
C LEU A 4 -20.66 -35.63 -24.85
N ILE A 5 -20.91 -35.30 -26.13
CA ILE A 5 -20.13 -34.30 -26.86
C ILE A 5 -20.26 -32.94 -26.19
N VAL A 6 -21.48 -32.51 -25.83
CA VAL A 6 -21.70 -31.23 -25.14
C VAL A 6 -20.99 -31.20 -23.80
N VAL A 7 -21.08 -32.26 -22.98
CA VAL A 7 -20.34 -32.32 -21.70
C VAL A 7 -18.83 -32.23 -21.92
N ALA A 8 -18.29 -32.93 -22.91
CA ALA A 8 -16.86 -32.85 -23.24
C ALA A 8 -16.45 -31.44 -23.68
N VAL A 9 -17.26 -30.77 -24.50
CA VAL A 9 -17.02 -29.37 -24.91
C VAL A 9 -17.08 -28.42 -23.72
N LEU A 10 -18.04 -28.60 -22.80
CA LEU A 10 -18.16 -27.76 -21.61
C LEU A 10 -16.99 -27.95 -20.65
N LEU A 11 -16.50 -29.17 -20.49
CA LEU A 11 -15.29 -29.46 -19.70
C LEU A 11 -14.04 -28.87 -20.35
N ALA A 12 -13.90 -28.97 -21.67
CA ALA A 12 -12.79 -28.35 -22.40
C ALA A 12 -12.81 -26.82 -22.30
N ALA A 13 -13.99 -26.20 -22.45
CA ALA A 13 -14.17 -24.76 -22.26
C ALA A 13 -13.86 -24.35 -20.80
N GLY A 14 -14.33 -25.12 -19.83
CA GLY A 14 -14.01 -24.90 -18.42
C GLY A 14 -12.53 -25.04 -18.10
N ALA A 15 -11.83 -25.99 -18.73
CA ALA A 15 -10.38 -26.12 -18.61
C ALA A 15 -9.67 -24.89 -19.20
N GLY A 16 -10.15 -24.37 -20.34
CA GLY A 16 -9.68 -23.10 -20.89
C GLY A 16 -9.85 -21.93 -19.93
N VAL A 17 -11.01 -21.81 -19.27
CA VAL A 17 -11.23 -20.81 -18.20
C VAL A 17 -10.27 -21.02 -17.03
N GLY A 18 -10.05 -22.28 -16.62
CA GLY A 18 -9.12 -22.62 -15.55
C GLY A 18 -7.67 -22.25 -15.87
N LEU A 19 -7.26 -22.31 -17.14
CA LEU A 19 -5.95 -21.83 -17.60
C LEU A 19 -5.88 -20.31 -17.57
N VAL A 20 -6.89 -19.62 -18.11
CA VAL A 20 -6.94 -18.14 -18.10
C VAL A 20 -6.91 -17.58 -16.67
N VAL A 21 -7.64 -18.20 -15.73
CA VAL A 21 -7.59 -17.81 -14.32
C VAL A 21 -6.21 -18.09 -13.72
N GLY A 22 -5.57 -19.21 -14.06
CA GLY A 22 -4.22 -19.53 -13.61
C GLY A 22 -3.19 -18.51 -14.10
N ASP A 23 -3.26 -18.14 -15.38
CA ASP A 23 -2.40 -17.14 -16.00
C ASP A 23 -2.64 -15.75 -15.41
N ALA A 24 -3.90 -15.37 -15.18
CA ALA A 24 -4.28 -14.09 -14.59
C ALA A 24 -3.82 -13.93 -13.13
N LEU A 25 -3.81 -15.03 -12.35
CA LEU A 25 -3.25 -14.99 -10.99
C LEU A 25 -1.73 -14.79 -11.01
N GLY A 26 -1.04 -15.32 -12.02
CA GLY A 26 0.36 -14.98 -12.30
C GLY A 26 1.36 -15.24 -11.18
N ILE A 27 1.01 -16.04 -10.16
CA ILE A 27 1.81 -16.23 -8.94
C ILE A 27 3.18 -16.83 -9.29
N ARG A 28 4.24 -16.07 -9.04
CA ARG A 28 5.64 -16.46 -9.25
C ARG A 28 6.48 -15.96 -8.09
N ALA A 29 7.51 -16.73 -7.72
CA ALA A 29 8.50 -16.33 -6.75
C ALA A 29 9.87 -16.57 -7.35
N GLN A 30 10.77 -15.62 -7.16
CA GLN A 30 12.15 -15.68 -7.61
C GLN A 30 13.03 -15.04 -6.54
N PRO A 31 14.26 -15.52 -6.31
CA PRO A 31 15.12 -14.99 -5.27
C PRO A 31 15.34 -13.48 -5.44
N ALA A 32 15.21 -12.73 -4.35
CA ALA A 32 15.60 -11.34 -4.24
C ALA A 32 17.09 -11.25 -3.94
N GLU A 33 17.77 -10.26 -4.53
CA GLU A 33 19.12 -9.90 -4.12
C GLU A 33 19.03 -9.03 -2.88
N ARG A 34 19.59 -9.51 -1.77
CA ARG A 34 19.59 -8.75 -0.51
C ARG A 34 20.66 -7.66 -0.59
N MET A 35 20.33 -6.46 -0.11
CA MET A 35 21.32 -5.40 0.07
C MET A 35 22.41 -5.83 1.07
N GLY A 36 23.62 -5.33 0.86
CA GLY A 36 24.76 -5.59 1.75
C GLY A 36 24.80 -4.63 2.96
N GLY A 37 25.87 -4.76 3.74
CA GLY A 37 26.08 -4.06 5.00
C GLY A 37 25.71 -4.93 6.20
N GLU A 38 26.60 -4.99 7.19
CA GLU A 38 26.32 -5.65 8.47
C GLU A 38 26.45 -4.60 9.57
N SER A 39 25.37 -4.38 10.32
CA SER A 39 25.38 -3.48 11.47
C SER A 39 26.37 -4.00 12.50
N ARG A 40 27.24 -3.11 12.98
CA ARG A 40 28.27 -3.45 13.96
C ARG A 40 28.31 -2.40 15.06
N ALA A 41 28.57 -2.87 16.27
CA ALA A 41 28.87 -1.99 17.37
C ALA A 41 30.25 -1.35 17.21
N VAL A 42 30.41 -0.19 17.85
CA VAL A 42 31.70 0.48 17.97
C VAL A 42 32.63 -0.37 18.85
N GLU A 43 33.87 -0.58 18.42
CA GLU A 43 34.82 -1.40 19.18
C GLU A 43 35.14 -0.76 20.54
N THR A 44 35.47 0.54 20.52
CA THR A 44 35.79 1.33 21.70
C THR A 44 35.16 2.71 21.63
N VAL A 45 34.48 3.11 22.71
CA VAL A 45 33.92 4.45 22.86
C VAL A 45 34.93 5.29 23.68
N PRO A 46 35.61 6.29 23.08
CA PRO A 46 36.61 7.10 23.78
C PRO A 46 35.99 7.97 24.88
N ALA A 47 36.81 8.55 25.76
CA ALA A 47 36.31 9.58 26.66
C ALA A 47 36.04 10.87 25.87
N SER A 48 34.98 11.60 26.25
CA SER A 48 34.69 12.92 25.69
C SER A 48 35.89 13.86 25.89
N VAL A 49 36.23 14.62 24.86
CA VAL A 49 37.34 15.58 24.88
C VAL A 49 36.78 16.98 25.18
N PRO A 50 37.09 17.58 26.35
CA PRO A 50 36.62 18.93 26.67
C PRO A 50 37.11 19.96 25.65
N PRO A 51 36.23 20.71 24.98
CA PRO A 51 36.66 21.74 24.05
C PRO A 51 37.29 22.94 24.79
N PRO A 52 38.17 23.73 24.15
CA PRO A 52 38.57 25.01 24.69
C PRO A 52 37.40 26.00 24.65
N GLN A 53 37.46 27.05 25.49
CA GLN A 53 36.63 28.24 25.25
C GLN A 53 37.05 28.88 23.92
N ILE A 54 36.12 29.07 22.99
CA ILE A 54 36.42 29.56 21.64
C ILE A 54 36.03 31.04 21.53
N THR A 55 36.96 31.87 21.06
CA THR A 55 36.64 33.23 20.59
C THR A 55 36.69 33.24 19.07
N VAL A 56 35.55 33.51 18.43
CA VAL A 56 35.47 33.57 16.97
C VAL A 56 35.86 34.96 16.46
N VAL A 57 36.74 35.01 15.46
CA VAL A 57 37.24 36.24 14.82
C VAL A 57 37.11 36.09 13.31
N GLY A 58 36.62 37.14 12.62
CA GLY A 58 36.51 37.14 11.15
C GLY A 58 35.24 36.47 10.62
N ALA A 59 34.34 36.00 11.48
CA ALA A 59 33.04 35.45 11.15
C ALA A 59 31.92 36.52 11.08
N GLY A 60 32.26 37.80 10.91
CA GLY A 60 31.28 38.89 10.83
C GLY A 60 30.97 39.25 9.38
N GLY A 61 29.70 39.40 9.02
CA GLY A 61 29.32 40.01 7.74
C GLY A 61 28.00 39.55 7.12
N SER A 62 27.56 38.31 7.39
CA SER A 62 26.32 37.74 6.88
C SER A 62 25.54 37.00 7.95
N GLU A 63 24.26 36.80 7.70
CA GLU A 63 23.37 36.07 8.60
C GLU A 63 23.74 34.57 8.66
N ARG A 64 24.07 33.95 7.52
CA ARG A 64 24.56 32.56 7.47
C ARG A 64 25.70 32.32 8.46
N MET A 65 26.68 33.23 8.48
CA MET A 65 27.83 33.14 9.39
C MET A 65 27.44 33.38 10.85
N ARG A 66 26.52 34.32 11.08
CA ARG A 66 25.99 34.61 12.42
C ARG A 66 25.28 33.38 13.01
N VAL A 67 24.41 32.73 12.26
CA VAL A 67 23.72 31.51 12.68
C VAL A 67 24.71 30.37 12.94
N ALA A 68 25.73 30.20 12.11
CA ALA A 68 26.78 29.20 12.37
C ALA A 68 27.50 29.45 13.70
N VAL A 69 27.83 30.71 14.00
CA VAL A 69 28.44 31.08 15.29
C VAL A 69 27.47 30.88 16.45
N ASP A 70 26.19 31.21 16.29
CA ASP A 70 25.16 30.95 17.31
C ASP A 70 25.08 29.44 17.62
N GLU A 71 25.16 28.56 16.61
CA GLU A 71 25.17 27.11 16.81
C GLU A 71 26.44 26.62 17.53
N LEU A 72 27.60 27.20 17.24
CA LEU A 72 28.84 26.91 17.97
C LEU A 72 28.75 27.36 19.44
N ASP A 73 28.21 28.56 19.67
CA ASP A 73 28.00 29.08 21.02
C ASP A 73 26.99 28.22 21.79
N ALA A 74 25.94 27.74 21.13
CA ALA A 74 24.97 26.79 21.70
C ALA A 74 25.62 25.44 22.03
N ALA A 75 26.51 24.92 21.17
CA ALA A 75 27.26 23.68 21.44
C ALA A 75 28.23 23.82 22.63
N LEU A 76 28.81 25.01 22.85
CA LEU A 76 29.66 25.30 24.00
C LEU A 76 28.87 25.53 25.30
N ALA A 77 27.58 25.88 25.20
CA ALA A 77 26.77 26.23 26.35
C ALA A 77 26.56 25.02 27.27
N GLY A 78 27.07 25.12 28.50
CA GLY A 78 26.91 24.08 29.52
C GLY A 78 27.88 22.91 29.43
N VAL A 79 28.83 22.93 28.47
CA VAL A 79 29.90 21.92 28.35
C VAL A 79 31.11 22.32 29.21
N GLU A 80 31.76 21.36 29.86
CA GLU A 80 33.02 21.61 30.57
C GLU A 80 34.11 21.93 29.55
N THR A 81 34.77 23.08 29.71
CA THR A 81 35.82 23.51 28.77
C THR A 81 37.22 23.44 29.37
N ALA A 82 38.21 23.06 28.58
CA ALA A 82 39.61 23.02 28.96
C ALA A 82 40.47 24.01 28.13
N GLY A 83 40.87 25.12 28.75
CA GLY A 83 41.71 26.13 28.09
C GLY A 83 40.92 27.11 27.22
N SER A 84 41.63 27.81 26.32
CA SER A 84 41.06 28.83 25.44
C SER A 84 41.71 28.77 24.06
N ALA A 85 40.92 28.94 23.01
CA ALA A 85 41.37 29.02 21.63
C ALA A 85 40.74 30.20 20.90
N THR A 86 41.43 30.74 19.90
CA THR A 86 40.84 31.66 18.92
C THR A 86 40.50 30.90 17.65
N LEU A 87 39.28 31.03 17.13
CA LEU A 87 38.88 30.53 15.81
C LEU A 87 38.86 31.69 14.82
N THR A 88 39.84 31.74 13.91
CA THR A 88 39.91 32.78 12.87
C THR A 88 39.32 32.26 11.56
N VAL A 89 38.24 32.89 11.08
CA VAL A 89 37.68 32.61 9.76
C VAL A 89 38.40 33.47 8.72
N VAL A 90 38.97 32.82 7.70
CA VAL A 90 39.61 33.49 6.57
C VAL A 90 38.94 33.09 5.28
N LEU A 91 38.16 34.02 4.74
CA LEU A 91 37.50 33.86 3.45
C LEU A 91 38.54 33.85 2.33
N VAL A 92 38.66 32.73 1.63
CA VAL A 92 39.48 32.55 0.43
C VAL A 92 38.57 32.29 -0.76
N GLN A 93 39.05 32.64 -1.96
CA GLN A 93 38.35 32.26 -3.18
C GLN A 93 38.30 30.72 -3.27
N PRO A 94 37.14 30.12 -3.57
CA PRO A 94 37.04 28.69 -3.81
C PRO A 94 38.06 28.24 -4.87
N HIS A 95 38.60 27.04 -4.75
CA HIS A 95 39.45 26.50 -5.82
C HIS A 95 38.62 26.33 -7.10
N VAL A 96 39.14 26.83 -8.22
CA VAL A 96 38.50 26.68 -9.54
C VAL A 96 38.36 25.18 -9.84
N GLY A 97 37.13 24.68 -9.91
CA GLY A 97 36.82 23.26 -10.12
C GLY A 97 36.50 22.45 -8.86
N ALA A 98 36.26 23.11 -7.71
CA ALA A 98 35.70 22.43 -6.53
C ALA A 98 34.32 21.83 -6.87
N VAL A 99 34.08 20.61 -6.36
CA VAL A 99 32.84 19.85 -6.59
C VAL A 99 31.71 20.36 -5.70
N ASP A 100 32.04 20.99 -4.56
CA ASP A 100 31.14 21.67 -3.65
C ASP A 100 31.67 23.06 -3.25
N ASP A 101 30.78 23.94 -2.79
CA ASP A 101 31.12 25.27 -2.25
C ASP A 101 31.32 25.26 -0.72
N GLU A 102 31.04 24.12 -0.09
CA GLU A 102 31.11 23.90 1.36
C GLU A 102 32.43 23.27 1.85
N GLY A 103 33.38 23.00 0.95
CA GLY A 103 34.71 22.53 1.33
C GLY A 103 35.50 23.58 2.14
N TYR A 104 36.25 23.12 3.16
CA TYR A 104 37.08 23.98 4.00
C TYR A 104 38.37 23.31 4.45
N LEU A 105 39.36 24.11 4.86
CA LEU A 105 40.57 23.63 5.55
C LEU A 105 40.58 24.16 6.98
N LEU A 106 40.61 23.25 7.96
CA LEU A 106 40.95 23.60 9.33
C LEU A 106 42.49 23.62 9.47
N ALA A 107 43.06 24.75 9.85
CA ALA A 107 44.49 24.98 9.97
C ALA A 107 44.84 25.63 11.33
N GLY A 108 46.13 25.86 11.56
CA GLY A 108 46.63 26.57 12.75
C GLY A 108 47.13 25.63 13.84
N THR A 109 46.88 26.00 15.10
CA THR A 109 47.29 25.25 16.30
C THR A 109 46.09 25.05 17.23
N PRO A 110 46.14 24.12 18.21
CA PRO A 110 45.05 23.88 19.15
C PRO A 110 44.52 25.14 19.89
N ASP A 111 45.36 26.15 20.10
CA ASP A 111 45.03 27.43 20.73
C ASP A 111 44.70 28.57 19.74
N ALA A 112 44.94 28.36 18.45
CA ALA A 112 44.70 29.33 17.37
C ALA A 112 44.24 28.60 16.09
N LEU A 113 42.99 28.14 16.12
CA LEU A 113 42.32 27.48 15.00
C LEU A 113 42.04 28.49 13.89
N ARG A 114 42.08 28.02 12.64
CA ARG A 114 41.79 28.83 11.46
C ARG A 114 41.00 28.03 10.44
N ILE A 115 39.85 28.55 10.01
CA ILE A 115 39.09 28.00 8.88
C ILE A 115 39.44 28.80 7.62
N GLU A 116 39.91 28.13 6.59
CA GLU A 116 40.16 28.71 5.26
C GLU A 116 39.18 28.12 4.25
N ALA A 117 38.22 28.92 3.79
CA ALA A 117 37.18 28.49 2.85
C ALA A 117 36.49 29.67 2.14
N GLY A 118 35.60 29.39 1.18
CA GLY A 118 34.54 30.33 0.80
C GLY A 118 33.54 30.53 1.95
N GLU A 119 32.54 31.38 1.79
CA GLU A 119 31.59 31.67 2.86
C GLU A 119 30.76 30.44 3.29
N ALA A 120 30.25 29.68 2.32
CA ALA A 120 29.52 28.44 2.58
C ALA A 120 30.39 27.41 3.34
N GLY A 121 31.61 27.14 2.85
CA GLY A 121 32.55 26.25 3.54
C GLY A 121 33.01 26.77 4.91
N ALA A 122 33.10 28.09 5.10
CA ALA A 122 33.42 28.65 6.40
C ALA A 122 32.31 28.42 7.43
N ALA A 123 31.05 28.59 7.02
CA ALA A 123 29.89 28.29 7.85
C ALA A 123 29.82 26.78 8.16
N ARG A 124 29.99 25.94 7.14
CA ARG A 124 30.07 24.47 7.27
C ARG A 124 31.15 24.04 8.27
N GLY A 125 32.33 24.64 8.20
CA GLY A 125 33.41 24.35 9.15
C GLY A 125 33.08 24.75 10.58
N ILE A 126 32.33 25.83 10.80
CA ILE A 126 31.85 26.20 12.14
C ILE A 126 30.80 25.21 12.65
N TYR A 127 29.82 24.85 11.81
CA TYR A 127 28.82 23.85 12.17
C TYR A 127 29.45 22.48 12.48
N ASP A 128 30.47 22.06 11.73
CA ASP A 128 31.20 20.81 12.00
C ASP A 128 31.96 20.86 13.33
N LEU A 129 32.53 22.01 13.70
CA LEU A 129 33.12 22.21 15.03
C LEU A 129 32.05 22.13 16.13
N ALA A 130 30.88 22.71 15.91
CA ALA A 130 29.75 22.63 16.84
C ALA A 130 29.27 21.18 17.02
N ALA A 131 29.12 20.44 15.92
CA ALA A 131 28.76 19.03 15.93
C ALA A 131 29.83 18.19 16.65
N ALA A 132 31.12 18.41 16.35
CA ALA A 132 32.21 17.72 17.05
C ALA A 132 32.19 17.96 18.57
N ILE A 133 31.83 19.18 19.01
CA ILE A 133 31.65 19.50 20.44
C ILE A 133 30.48 18.73 21.05
N ARG A 134 29.30 18.74 20.42
CA ARG A 134 28.12 17.99 20.90
C ARG A 134 28.39 16.48 20.98
N GLN A 135 29.21 15.99 20.06
CA GLN A 135 29.63 14.59 19.97
C GLN A 135 30.87 14.28 20.84
N GLY A 136 31.38 15.23 21.65
CA GLY A 136 32.53 15.01 22.54
C GLY A 136 33.84 14.66 21.81
N LYS A 137 33.96 15.01 20.54
CA LYS A 137 35.12 14.73 19.67
C LYS A 137 36.20 15.80 19.81
N ASP A 138 37.45 15.41 19.55
CA ASP A 138 38.58 16.36 19.51
C ASP A 138 38.48 17.27 18.28
N ILE A 139 38.11 18.54 18.51
CA ILE A 139 37.98 19.56 17.46
C ILE A 139 39.30 19.90 16.76
N THR A 140 40.45 19.42 17.25
CA THR A 140 41.77 19.65 16.67
C THR A 140 42.26 18.50 15.80
N ALA A 141 41.56 17.36 15.80
CA ALA A 141 41.96 16.15 15.08
C ALA A 141 42.07 16.36 13.56
N GLY A 142 41.27 17.28 13.01
CA GLY A 142 41.24 17.61 11.58
C GLY A 142 42.23 18.67 11.11
N ILE A 143 43.10 19.21 11.99
CA ILE A 143 44.03 20.28 11.60
C ILE A 143 44.98 19.79 10.49
N GLY A 144 44.98 20.53 9.38
CA GLY A 144 45.81 20.26 8.20
C GLY A 144 45.14 19.35 7.16
N THR A 145 43.92 18.88 7.42
CA THR A 145 43.16 18.02 6.52
C THR A 145 42.05 18.84 5.85
N PRO A 146 42.02 18.93 4.50
CA PRO A 146 40.88 19.50 3.79
C PRO A 146 39.63 18.63 4.00
N VAL A 147 38.50 19.27 4.27
CA VAL A 147 37.17 18.65 4.37
C VAL A 147 36.38 19.03 3.11
N THR A 148 35.76 18.04 2.48
CA THR A 148 34.93 18.18 1.28
C THR A 148 33.74 17.26 1.38
N SER A 149 32.63 17.59 0.74
CA SER A 149 31.46 16.73 0.61
C SER A 149 31.47 16.04 -0.75
N ARG A 150 31.36 14.71 -0.76
CA ARG A 150 31.36 13.90 -1.98
C ARG A 150 30.13 14.16 -2.84
N LEU A 151 28.98 14.38 -2.22
CA LEU A 151 27.73 14.74 -2.89
C LEU A 151 27.32 16.17 -2.55
N PRO A 152 27.32 17.10 -3.52
CA PRO A 152 27.03 18.51 -3.28
C PRO A 152 25.55 18.82 -3.05
N PHE A 153 24.61 17.96 -3.48
CA PHE A 153 23.18 18.18 -3.30
C PHE A 153 22.62 17.30 -2.17
N ARG A 154 22.17 17.88 -1.07
CA ARG A 154 21.68 17.13 0.10
C ARG A 154 20.37 17.73 0.58
N MET A 155 19.27 17.14 0.12
CA MET A 155 17.92 17.62 0.39
C MET A 155 17.29 16.89 1.57
N VAL A 156 16.42 17.60 2.29
CA VAL A 156 15.55 17.05 3.34
C VAL A 156 14.10 17.49 3.11
N ASP A 157 13.13 16.77 3.67
CA ASP A 157 11.74 17.25 3.77
C ASP A 157 11.58 18.34 4.85
N LEU A 158 10.36 18.86 5.03
CA LEU A 158 10.03 19.87 6.04
C LEU A 158 9.92 19.31 7.48
N GLY A 159 10.27 18.05 7.74
CA GLY A 159 10.04 17.44 9.04
C GLY A 159 8.56 17.55 9.44
N ALA A 160 8.29 17.87 10.72
CA ALA A 160 6.94 18.13 11.22
C ALA A 160 6.58 19.63 11.33
N VAL A 161 7.25 20.50 10.56
CA VAL A 161 7.01 21.94 10.59
C VAL A 161 5.55 22.28 10.29
N GLY A 162 4.96 23.15 11.09
CA GLY A 162 3.58 23.60 10.92
C GLY A 162 2.51 22.54 11.22
N VAL A 163 2.89 21.38 11.77
CA VAL A 163 1.96 20.33 12.20
C VAL A 163 1.71 20.43 13.70
N ALA A 164 0.45 20.43 14.13
CA ALA A 164 0.10 20.38 15.54
C ALA A 164 0.24 18.95 16.11
N ALA A 165 0.90 18.81 17.25
CA ALA A 165 0.95 17.57 18.01
C ALA A 165 -0.31 17.45 18.90
N ASP A 166 -1.48 17.26 18.29
CA ASP A 166 -2.75 17.07 19.01
C ASP A 166 -3.08 15.57 19.16
N PRO A 167 -2.96 14.98 20.36
CA PRO A 167 -3.29 13.58 20.60
C PRO A 167 -4.70 13.17 20.16
N ALA A 168 -5.66 14.11 20.10
CA ALA A 168 -7.02 13.82 19.67
C ALA A 168 -7.12 13.39 18.19
N GLU A 169 -6.18 13.82 17.34
CA GLU A 169 -6.12 13.38 15.93
C GLU A 169 -5.57 11.95 15.79
N TRP A 170 -4.69 11.51 16.70
CA TRP A 170 -4.07 10.17 16.69
C TRP A 170 -4.90 9.13 17.43
N LEU A 171 -5.63 9.53 18.47
CA LEU A 171 -6.38 8.62 19.36
C LEU A 171 -7.31 7.63 18.63
N PRO A 172 -7.99 7.97 17.52
CA PRO A 172 -8.79 6.99 16.78
C PRO A 172 -7.96 5.89 16.12
N GLY A 173 -6.71 6.16 15.73
CA GLY A 173 -5.82 5.19 15.06
C GLY A 173 -6.28 4.71 13.68
N THR A 174 -7.23 5.40 13.04
CA THR A 174 -7.85 4.95 11.77
C THR A 174 -7.61 5.88 10.59
N ASP A 175 -6.88 6.97 10.78
CA ASP A 175 -6.57 7.93 9.71
C ASP A 175 -5.32 7.49 8.94
N TYR A 176 -5.54 6.58 7.99
CA TYR A 176 -4.52 6.08 7.08
C TYR A 176 -4.24 7.04 5.90
N SER A 177 -4.65 8.30 5.99
CA SER A 177 -4.31 9.29 4.96
C SER A 177 -2.85 9.72 5.05
N HIS A 178 -2.25 9.98 3.90
CA HIS A 178 -0.88 10.50 3.79
C HIS A 178 -0.84 12.03 3.94
N ALA A 179 -1.96 12.66 4.30
CA ALA A 179 -2.04 14.11 4.46
C ALA A 179 -1.25 14.55 5.70
N SER A 180 -0.19 15.34 5.50
CA SER A 180 0.61 15.88 6.61
C SER A 180 -0.18 16.88 7.45
N LYS A 181 -1.16 17.57 6.84
CA LYS A 181 -1.84 18.76 7.38
C LYS A 181 -0.86 19.84 7.88
N ALA A 182 0.34 19.89 7.28
CA ALA A 182 1.28 20.97 7.55
C ALA A 182 0.62 22.31 7.23
N PHE A 183 0.74 23.25 8.17
CA PHE A 183 0.15 24.59 8.10
C PHE A 183 -1.38 24.63 8.05
N ALA A 184 -2.09 23.53 8.35
CA ALA A 184 -3.56 23.52 8.31
C ALA A 184 -4.20 24.60 9.21
N ASP A 185 -3.58 24.88 10.37
CA ASP A 185 -4.03 25.92 11.30
C ASP A 185 -3.76 27.35 10.79
N VAL A 186 -2.84 27.52 9.84
CA VAL A 186 -2.54 28.80 9.18
C VAL A 186 -3.65 29.17 8.19
N PHE A 187 -4.31 28.18 7.61
CA PHE A 187 -5.24 28.37 6.51
C PHE A 187 -6.66 28.72 6.98
N LEU A 188 -7.17 29.88 6.55
CA LEU A 188 -8.56 30.28 6.73
C LEU A 188 -9.38 30.03 5.44
N PRO A 189 -10.63 29.56 5.54
CA PRO A 189 -11.46 29.31 4.36
C PRO A 189 -11.91 30.59 3.63
N GLU A 190 -11.93 31.73 4.34
CA GLU A 190 -12.33 33.04 3.84
C GLU A 190 -11.24 34.08 4.11
N ALA A 191 -11.31 35.23 3.43
CA ALA A 191 -10.38 36.34 3.62
C ALA A 191 -10.29 36.72 5.13
N PRO A 192 -9.07 36.92 5.68
CA PRO A 192 -7.80 37.17 4.99
C PRO A 192 -7.04 35.92 4.50
N TYR A 193 -7.64 34.73 4.57
CA TYR A 193 -7.09 33.43 4.15
C TYR A 193 -5.91 32.91 4.98
N ILE A 194 -5.25 33.78 5.73
CA ILE A 194 -4.12 33.46 6.61
C ILE A 194 -4.45 33.88 8.04
N ASP A 195 -4.27 32.96 8.99
CA ASP A 195 -4.21 33.29 10.40
C ASP A 195 -2.79 33.71 10.77
N GLU A 196 -2.59 35.02 10.94
CA GLU A 196 -1.29 35.63 11.22
C GLU A 196 -0.63 35.10 12.52
N GLN A 197 -1.43 34.70 13.51
CA GLN A 197 -0.90 34.17 14.76
C GLN A 197 -0.38 32.75 14.56
N ALA A 198 -1.14 31.91 13.84
CA ALA A 198 -0.71 30.57 13.48
C ALA A 198 0.51 30.61 12.54
N LEU A 199 0.53 31.55 11.58
CA LEU A 199 1.68 31.75 10.67
C LEU A 199 2.95 32.07 11.44
N ALA A 200 2.90 33.00 12.40
CA ALA A 200 4.06 33.36 13.21
C ALA A 200 4.60 32.17 14.02
N ALA A 201 3.71 31.36 14.61
CA ALA A 201 4.10 30.15 15.32
C ALA A 201 4.74 29.11 14.37
N ALA A 202 4.19 28.97 13.16
CA ALA A 202 4.76 28.08 12.14
C ALA A 202 6.11 28.57 11.60
N TYR A 203 6.33 29.89 11.56
CA TYR A 203 7.62 30.47 11.18
C TYR A 203 8.70 30.20 12.23
N ASP A 204 8.38 30.36 13.51
CA ASP A 204 9.33 30.05 14.60
C ASP A 204 9.73 28.55 14.58
N ASP A 205 8.75 27.66 14.35
CA ASP A 205 8.95 26.23 14.16
C ASP A 205 9.84 25.93 12.94
N TYR A 206 9.57 26.60 11.82
CA TYR A 206 10.37 26.48 10.59
C TYR A 206 11.82 26.97 10.76
N ASP A 207 12.05 28.15 11.35
CA ASP A 207 13.41 28.70 11.52
C ASP A 207 14.24 27.81 12.46
N GLY A 208 13.61 27.23 13.50
CA GLY A 208 14.25 26.23 14.37
C GLY A 208 14.70 24.99 13.58
N TYR A 209 13.76 24.38 12.85
CA TYR A 209 14.04 23.20 12.02
C TYR A 209 15.09 23.48 10.95
N LEU A 210 14.98 24.61 10.24
CA LEU A 210 15.89 25.02 9.18
C LEU A 210 17.33 25.14 9.68
N ARG A 211 17.54 25.82 10.82
CA ARG A 211 18.87 25.97 11.43
C ARG A 211 19.48 24.62 11.78
N ARG A 212 18.67 23.72 12.35
CA ARG A 212 19.08 22.36 12.69
C ARG A 212 19.55 21.59 11.46
N VAL A 213 18.73 21.47 10.43
CA VAL A 213 19.08 20.64 9.26
C VAL A 213 20.27 21.22 8.47
N ILE A 214 20.43 22.56 8.45
CA ILE A 214 21.64 23.19 7.91
C ILE A 214 22.86 22.82 8.75
N ALA A 215 22.74 22.86 10.08
CA ALA A 215 23.82 22.46 10.97
C ALA A 215 24.21 20.98 10.79
N ASP A 216 23.26 20.09 10.50
CA ASP A 216 23.50 18.67 10.22
C ASP A 216 24.25 18.45 8.90
N GLY A 217 24.04 19.35 7.91
CA GLY A 217 24.71 19.32 6.62
C GLY A 217 23.80 19.33 5.40
N TYR A 218 22.49 19.48 5.57
CA TYR A 218 21.56 19.65 4.46
C TYR A 218 21.66 21.05 3.85
N ASN A 219 21.46 21.14 2.55
CA ASN A 219 21.55 22.39 1.79
C ASN A 219 20.43 22.57 0.75
N ALA A 220 19.46 21.65 0.73
CA ALA A 220 18.20 21.82 0.03
C ALA A 220 17.01 21.34 0.90
N ILE A 221 15.83 21.91 0.69
CA ILE A 221 14.61 21.55 1.39
C ILE A 221 13.43 21.44 0.41
N SER A 222 12.62 20.39 0.56
CA SER A 222 11.37 20.27 -0.20
C SER A 222 10.23 20.95 0.56
N PHE A 223 9.61 21.96 -0.03
CA PHE A 223 8.53 22.77 0.56
C PHE A 223 7.21 22.51 -0.19
N PRO A 224 6.07 22.19 0.47
CA PRO A 224 4.85 21.78 -0.22
C PRO A 224 4.17 22.94 -0.99
N GLY A 225 3.61 22.62 -2.15
CA GLY A 225 2.74 23.49 -2.95
C GLY A 225 3.34 23.88 -4.30
N PHE A 226 2.49 24.42 -5.17
CA PHE A 226 2.81 25.10 -6.42
C PHE A 226 1.60 25.94 -6.89
N VAL A 227 0.54 25.31 -7.40
CA VAL A 227 -0.66 25.98 -7.97
C VAL A 227 -1.36 26.88 -6.95
N GLU A 228 -1.21 26.54 -5.67
CA GLU A 228 -1.67 27.31 -4.51
C GLU A 228 -1.06 28.71 -4.44
N PHE A 229 0.16 28.85 -4.96
CA PHE A 229 0.88 30.11 -5.02
C PHE A 229 0.77 30.78 -6.40
N ALA A 230 0.06 30.25 -7.39
CA ALA A 230 -0.01 30.80 -8.76
C ALA A 230 -1.31 31.57 -9.01
N THR A 231 -1.24 32.71 -9.71
CA THR A 231 -2.45 33.47 -10.14
C THR A 231 -2.76 33.29 -11.61
N PHE A 232 -1.81 32.79 -12.40
CA PHE A 232 -1.90 32.62 -13.84
C PHE A 232 -2.30 33.93 -14.55
N ASP A 233 -1.79 35.07 -14.07
CA ASP A 233 -2.14 36.40 -14.59
C ASP A 233 -1.70 36.62 -16.05
N GLU A 234 -0.62 35.96 -16.47
CA GLU A 234 -0.17 35.94 -17.87
C GLU A 234 -0.99 34.99 -18.77
N VAL A 235 -1.87 34.17 -18.19
CA VAL A 235 -2.72 33.22 -18.91
C VAL A 235 -4.18 33.66 -18.83
N ASP A 236 -4.59 34.46 -19.83
CA ASP A 236 -5.96 34.97 -19.96
C ASP A 236 -7.01 33.84 -19.83
N GLY A 237 -7.85 33.97 -18.80
CA GLY A 237 -9.08 33.19 -18.62
C GLY A 237 -9.02 32.03 -17.62
N VAL A 238 -7.88 31.78 -16.95
CA VAL A 238 -7.80 30.73 -15.90
C VAL A 238 -8.68 31.11 -14.71
N TYR A 239 -8.47 32.30 -14.14
CA TYR A 239 -9.29 32.85 -13.07
C TYR A 239 -10.04 34.09 -13.55
N ALA A 240 -11.29 34.25 -13.12
CA ALA A 240 -12.10 35.42 -13.45
C ALA A 240 -11.67 36.66 -12.61
N ASP A 241 -12.07 37.85 -13.07
CA ASP A 241 -11.88 39.07 -12.29
C ASP A 241 -12.56 38.95 -10.91
N GLY A 242 -11.76 39.07 -9.84
CA GLY A 242 -12.24 38.94 -8.46
C GLY A 242 -12.44 37.51 -7.98
N ASP A 243 -11.89 36.52 -8.69
CA ASP A 243 -11.83 35.13 -8.21
C ASP A 243 -11.04 35.04 -6.90
N GLU A 244 -11.55 34.24 -5.97
CA GLU A 244 -10.92 34.06 -4.66
C GLU A 244 -9.56 33.36 -4.74
N HIS A 245 -9.31 32.52 -5.75
CA HIS A 245 -8.04 31.81 -5.91
C HIS A 245 -6.87 32.78 -6.14
N VAL A 246 -7.11 33.88 -6.88
CA VAL A 246 -6.10 34.94 -7.08
C VAL A 246 -5.78 35.62 -5.76
N ALA A 247 -6.81 36.01 -4.99
CA ALA A 247 -6.63 36.65 -3.70
C ALA A 247 -5.95 35.72 -2.68
N LYS A 248 -6.27 34.42 -2.71
CA LYS A 248 -5.65 33.38 -1.89
C LYS A 248 -4.18 33.19 -2.25
N ALA A 249 -3.85 33.04 -3.54
CA ALA A 249 -2.47 32.88 -4.01
C ALA A 249 -1.58 34.06 -3.59
N LEU A 250 -2.08 35.29 -3.71
CA LEU A 250 -1.36 36.47 -3.26
C LEU A 250 -1.17 36.52 -1.73
N ALA A 251 -2.19 36.15 -0.95
CA ALA A 251 -2.09 36.07 0.50
C ALA A 251 -1.08 34.99 0.94
N LEU A 252 -1.05 33.86 0.23
CA LEU A 252 -0.10 32.77 0.47
C LEU A 252 1.34 33.17 0.13
N ARG A 253 1.57 33.87 -0.98
CA ARG A 253 2.90 34.44 -1.30
C ARG A 253 3.37 35.39 -0.22
N GLU A 254 2.51 36.34 0.18
CA GLU A 254 2.85 37.28 1.26
C GLU A 254 3.19 36.57 2.58
N ALA A 255 2.46 35.49 2.90
CA ALA A 255 2.68 34.72 4.11
C ALA A 255 3.94 33.85 4.08
N PHE A 256 4.23 33.18 2.96
CA PHE A 256 5.30 32.17 2.86
C PHE A 256 6.58 32.66 2.19
N GLY A 257 6.57 33.78 1.46
CA GLY A 257 7.78 34.45 0.94
C GLY A 257 8.89 34.61 2.00
N PRO A 258 8.58 35.07 3.23
CA PRO A 258 9.57 35.15 4.31
C PRO A 258 10.21 33.83 4.72
N PHE A 259 9.55 32.68 4.51
CA PHE A 259 10.13 31.35 4.79
C PHE A 259 11.20 31.02 3.74
N TRP A 260 10.94 31.33 2.48
CA TRP A 260 11.87 31.09 1.37
C TRP A 260 13.04 32.06 1.40
N ASP A 261 12.79 33.35 1.65
CA ASP A 261 13.84 34.36 1.86
C ASP A 261 14.80 33.94 2.99
N ARG A 262 14.24 33.37 4.06
CA ARG A 262 15.04 32.87 5.18
C ARG A 262 15.90 31.66 4.80
N ALA A 263 15.40 30.76 3.96
CA ALA A 263 16.19 29.66 3.43
C ALA A 263 17.35 30.17 2.58
N GLU A 264 17.10 31.08 1.64
CA GLU A 264 18.12 31.67 0.76
C GLU A 264 19.20 32.39 1.58
N GLU A 265 18.80 33.20 2.56
CA GLU A 265 19.71 33.93 3.46
C GLU A 265 20.69 32.99 4.17
N LEU A 266 20.24 31.80 4.58
CA LEU A 266 21.07 30.79 5.22
C LEU A 266 21.76 29.84 4.23
N GLY A 267 21.42 29.89 2.95
CA GLY A 267 21.99 29.04 1.89
C GLY A 267 21.31 27.72 1.67
N MET A 268 20.09 27.56 2.16
CA MET A 268 19.25 26.41 1.89
C MET A 268 18.49 26.65 0.59
N LYS A 269 18.63 25.73 -0.36
CA LYS A 269 17.84 25.76 -1.60
C LYS A 269 16.40 25.33 -1.34
N VAL A 270 15.43 25.94 -2.00
CA VAL A 270 14.00 25.63 -1.82
C VAL A 270 13.39 25.03 -3.08
N PHE A 271 12.82 23.83 -2.95
CA PHE A 271 12.11 23.13 -4.02
C PHE A 271 10.64 22.96 -3.68
N LEU A 272 9.76 23.56 -4.49
CA LEU A 272 8.32 23.43 -4.35
C LEU A 272 7.85 22.01 -4.72
N ARG A 273 7.33 21.25 -3.77
CA ARG A 273 6.87 19.86 -3.94
C ARG A 273 5.39 19.83 -4.32
N THR A 274 5.08 19.23 -5.48
CA THR A 274 3.72 19.16 -6.03
C THR A 274 3.43 17.86 -6.78
N ASP A 275 2.14 17.50 -6.86
CA ASP A 275 1.63 16.31 -7.54
C ASP A 275 0.97 16.69 -8.88
N MET A 276 1.57 16.31 -10.01
CA MET A 276 1.01 16.63 -11.32
C MET A 276 0.05 15.52 -11.78
N LEU A 277 -1.18 15.84 -12.20
CA LEU A 277 -1.71 17.17 -12.55
C LEU A 277 -2.43 17.83 -11.34
N THR A 278 -1.88 18.92 -10.80
CA THR A 278 -2.53 19.72 -9.74
C THR A 278 -3.53 20.70 -10.37
N LEU A 279 -4.71 20.83 -9.76
CA LEU A 279 -5.86 21.55 -10.27
C LEU A 279 -6.57 22.35 -9.18
N THR A 280 -7.24 23.42 -9.64
CA THR A 280 -8.39 24.06 -9.00
C THR A 280 -9.60 23.88 -9.91
N SER A 281 -10.83 24.01 -9.40
CA SER A 281 -12.02 23.88 -10.26
C SER A 281 -12.01 24.87 -11.44
N PRO A 282 -11.62 26.15 -11.29
CA PRO A 282 -11.49 27.07 -12.42
C PRO A 282 -10.37 26.67 -13.40
N LEU A 283 -9.21 26.20 -12.91
CA LEU A 283 -8.12 25.75 -13.77
C LEU A 283 -8.52 24.51 -14.59
N GLU A 284 -9.20 23.54 -13.98
CA GLU A 284 -9.72 22.37 -14.71
C GLU A 284 -10.74 22.80 -15.78
N ALA A 285 -11.65 23.72 -15.45
CA ALA A 285 -12.63 24.25 -16.39
C ALA A 285 -11.95 24.96 -17.56
N TYR A 286 -10.94 25.80 -17.29
CA TYR A 286 -10.15 26.47 -18.31
C TYR A 286 -9.46 25.50 -19.26
N LEU A 287 -8.74 24.52 -18.71
CA LEU A 287 -8.02 23.52 -19.50
C LEU A 287 -8.98 22.72 -20.37
N THR A 288 -10.12 22.32 -19.80
CA THR A 288 -11.15 21.55 -20.52
C THR A 288 -11.84 22.39 -21.60
N ASP A 289 -12.16 23.65 -21.33
CA ASP A 289 -12.82 24.53 -22.31
C ASP A 289 -11.87 24.89 -23.47
N ARG A 290 -10.59 25.12 -23.18
CA ARG A 290 -9.57 25.47 -24.17
C ARG A 290 -9.15 24.28 -25.03
N PHE A 291 -8.92 23.12 -24.42
CA PHE A 291 -8.35 21.95 -25.09
C PHE A 291 -9.36 20.83 -25.37
N GLY A 292 -10.60 20.95 -24.85
CA GLY A 292 -11.67 19.96 -24.98
C GLY A 292 -11.60 18.82 -23.94
N THR A 293 -10.42 18.54 -23.40
CA THR A 293 -10.13 17.51 -22.38
C THR A 293 -8.87 17.88 -21.59
N LEU A 294 -8.63 17.23 -20.45
CA LEU A 294 -7.33 17.23 -19.76
C LEU A 294 -6.31 16.35 -20.50
N ASP A 295 -5.94 16.74 -21.73
CA ASP A 295 -4.97 16.00 -22.54
C ASP A 295 -3.54 16.33 -22.13
N THR A 296 -2.99 15.53 -21.21
CA THR A 296 -1.62 15.67 -20.70
C THR A 296 -0.53 15.35 -21.74
N THR A 297 -0.89 14.95 -22.96
CA THR A 297 0.07 14.81 -24.08
C THR A 297 0.26 16.12 -24.87
N SER A 298 -0.62 17.11 -24.67
CA SER A 298 -0.54 18.41 -25.35
C SER A 298 0.54 19.30 -24.70
N PRO A 299 1.54 19.78 -25.47
CA PRO A 299 2.49 20.78 -24.99
C PRO A 299 1.81 22.07 -24.54
N GLU A 300 0.75 22.51 -25.24
CA GLU A 300 0.04 23.75 -24.95
C GLU A 300 -0.68 23.73 -23.59
N LEU A 301 -1.02 22.53 -23.08
CA LEU A 301 -1.50 22.37 -21.71
C LEU A 301 -0.38 22.66 -20.70
N TRP A 302 0.83 22.15 -20.96
CA TRP A 302 1.98 22.35 -20.08
C TRP A 302 2.55 23.77 -20.14
N ASP A 303 2.36 24.48 -21.25
CA ASP A 303 2.68 25.92 -21.35
C ASP A 303 1.92 26.75 -20.30
N VAL A 304 0.72 26.33 -19.88
CA VAL A 304 -0.06 27.01 -18.81
C VAL A 304 0.65 26.88 -17.47
N TYR A 305 1.17 25.69 -17.16
CA TYR A 305 1.91 25.45 -15.92
C TYR A 305 3.30 26.10 -15.96
N ALA A 306 3.96 26.10 -17.12
CA ALA A 306 5.21 26.83 -17.32
C ALA A 306 5.03 28.33 -17.05
N ALA A 307 3.97 28.94 -17.58
CA ALA A 307 3.65 30.35 -17.30
C ALA A 307 3.37 30.61 -15.81
N GLY A 308 2.70 29.69 -15.11
CA GLY A 308 2.50 29.78 -13.66
C GLY A 308 3.81 29.71 -12.86
N LEU A 309 4.79 28.92 -13.32
CA LEU A 309 6.13 28.88 -12.73
C LEU A 309 6.92 30.16 -13.04
N ASP A 310 6.86 30.67 -14.27
CA ASP A 310 7.52 31.94 -14.64
C ASP A 310 7.00 33.10 -13.79
N GLU A 311 5.68 33.20 -13.62
CA GLU A 311 5.03 34.17 -12.73
C GLU A 311 5.56 34.03 -11.29
N LEU A 312 5.57 32.79 -10.77
CA LEU A 312 5.95 32.53 -9.39
C LEU A 312 7.43 32.84 -9.14
N TYR A 313 8.35 32.41 -10.00
CA TYR A 313 9.78 32.69 -9.85
C TYR A 313 10.13 34.17 -10.04
N ALA A 314 9.33 34.90 -10.83
CA ALA A 314 9.47 36.35 -10.94
C ALA A 314 9.00 37.07 -9.66
N ALA A 315 7.95 36.56 -9.02
CA ALA A 315 7.44 37.09 -7.76
C ALA A 315 8.32 36.71 -6.55
N GLU A 316 8.87 35.50 -6.55
CA GLU A 316 9.55 34.87 -5.41
C GLU A 316 10.94 34.33 -5.83
N PRO A 317 11.96 35.21 -5.95
CA PRO A 317 13.27 34.83 -6.46
C PRO A 317 14.06 33.83 -5.58
N ALA A 318 13.67 33.67 -4.31
CA ALA A 318 14.29 32.75 -3.37
C ALA A 318 14.01 31.26 -3.67
N LEU A 319 13.07 30.95 -4.57
CA LEU A 319 12.75 29.58 -4.98
C LEU A 319 13.78 29.06 -6.00
N ASP A 320 14.34 27.88 -5.78
CA ASP A 320 15.34 27.26 -6.67
C ASP A 320 14.72 26.34 -7.74
N GLY A 321 13.50 25.88 -7.52
CA GLY A 321 12.86 24.97 -8.45
C GLY A 321 11.59 24.29 -7.94
N VAL A 322 11.21 23.24 -8.65
CA VAL A 322 10.02 22.42 -8.35
C VAL A 322 10.40 20.93 -8.28
N LEU A 323 9.85 20.23 -7.29
CA LEU A 323 9.87 18.78 -7.17
C LEU A 323 8.51 18.22 -7.58
N ILE A 324 8.48 17.45 -8.66
CA ILE A 324 7.27 16.92 -9.26
C ILE A 324 7.17 15.43 -9.01
N ARG A 325 6.02 15.00 -8.50
CA ARG A 325 5.58 13.61 -8.50
C ARG A 325 4.37 13.45 -9.41
N ILE A 326 4.21 12.26 -9.99
CA ILE A 326 3.02 11.88 -10.75
C ILE A 326 2.43 10.57 -10.20
N GLY A 327 1.17 10.31 -10.52
CA GLY A 327 0.53 9.05 -10.16
C GLY A 327 0.06 8.99 -8.71
N GLU A 328 0.01 10.11 -7.99
CA GLU A 328 -0.79 10.26 -6.77
C GLU A 328 -1.86 11.33 -6.99
N ALA A 329 -3.01 11.18 -6.33
CA ALA A 329 -4.15 12.09 -6.45
C ALA A 329 -4.86 12.26 -5.11
N GLY A 330 -5.40 13.44 -4.86
CA GLY A 330 -6.07 13.75 -3.60
C GLY A 330 -6.26 15.24 -3.40
N ARG A 331 -6.75 15.63 -2.22
CA ARG A 331 -6.80 17.04 -1.82
C ARG A 331 -5.45 17.42 -1.23
N VAL A 332 -4.88 18.54 -1.68
CA VAL A 332 -3.49 18.90 -1.31
C VAL A 332 -3.36 19.19 0.19
N TYR A 333 -4.31 19.95 0.75
CA TYR A 333 -4.31 20.30 2.19
C TYR A 333 -5.32 19.53 3.03
N ASP A 334 -6.30 18.88 2.38
CA ASP A 334 -7.50 18.34 3.02
C ASP A 334 -8.22 19.31 3.99
N VAL A 335 -8.11 20.62 3.73
CA VAL A 335 -8.79 21.67 4.50
C VAL A 335 -10.18 21.95 3.91
N ALA A 336 -11.19 22.02 4.76
CA ALA A 336 -12.55 22.33 4.33
C ALA A 336 -12.61 23.73 3.68
N GLY A 337 -13.20 23.81 2.49
CA GLY A 337 -13.31 25.07 1.72
C GLY A 337 -12.10 25.38 0.83
N TRP A 338 -11.08 24.53 0.82
CA TRP A 338 -9.95 24.65 -0.10
C TRP A 338 -10.18 23.80 -1.36
N ASP A 339 -10.06 24.44 -2.52
CA ASP A 339 -10.32 23.86 -3.84
C ASP A 339 -9.01 23.59 -4.61
N TYR A 340 -8.11 22.84 -3.97
CA TYR A 340 -6.85 22.40 -4.55
C TYR A 340 -6.75 20.88 -4.45
N TYR A 341 -6.55 20.22 -5.59
CA TYR A 341 -6.47 18.78 -5.67
C TYR A 341 -5.59 18.33 -6.84
N SER A 342 -5.08 17.12 -6.78
CA SER A 342 -4.35 16.49 -7.88
C SER A 342 -5.17 15.38 -8.54
N ALA A 343 -4.93 15.15 -9.83
CA ALA A 343 -5.59 14.13 -10.64
C ALA A 343 -4.57 13.13 -11.23
N LEU A 344 -4.97 11.85 -11.30
CA LEU A 344 -4.21 10.78 -11.98
C LEU A 344 -4.31 10.91 -13.51
N ALA A 345 -3.73 11.98 -14.07
CA ALA A 345 -3.86 12.33 -15.49
C ALA A 345 -2.58 12.05 -16.30
N VAL A 346 -1.39 12.05 -15.66
CA VAL A 346 -0.11 11.78 -16.34
C VAL A 346 0.20 10.28 -16.24
N THR A 347 -0.25 9.51 -17.23
CA THR A 347 -0.27 8.03 -17.16
C THR A 347 0.47 7.33 -18.32
N THR A 348 1.05 8.10 -19.25
CA THR A 348 1.76 7.57 -20.43
C THR A 348 3.15 8.18 -20.57
N PRO A 349 4.12 7.48 -21.18
CA PRO A 349 5.45 8.04 -21.45
C PRO A 349 5.41 9.33 -22.27
N GLU A 350 4.47 9.45 -23.20
CA GLU A 350 4.27 10.66 -24.01
C GLU A 350 3.85 11.85 -23.15
N ALA A 351 2.91 11.65 -22.21
CA ALA A 351 2.48 12.70 -21.29
C ALA A 351 3.61 13.15 -20.36
N VAL A 352 4.40 12.22 -19.82
CA VAL A 352 5.57 12.57 -18.99
C VAL A 352 6.60 13.36 -19.78
N ARG A 353 6.87 12.96 -21.03
CA ARG A 353 7.82 13.68 -21.90
C ARG A 353 7.33 15.06 -22.28
N ALA A 354 6.04 15.22 -22.56
CA ALA A 354 5.45 16.54 -22.83
C ALA A 354 5.59 17.46 -21.60
N MET A 355 5.26 16.95 -20.41
CA MET A 355 5.44 17.65 -19.14
C MET A 355 6.90 18.06 -18.92
N LEU A 356 7.83 17.09 -18.93
CA LEU A 356 9.23 17.37 -18.66
C LEU A 356 9.82 18.31 -19.70
N THR A 357 9.46 18.21 -20.98
CA THR A 357 9.97 19.12 -22.01
C THR A 357 9.58 20.57 -21.71
N ALA A 358 8.32 20.83 -21.37
CA ALA A 358 7.85 22.19 -21.06
C ALA A 358 8.48 22.73 -19.78
N LEU A 359 8.45 21.93 -18.70
CA LEU A 359 8.88 22.41 -17.38
C LEU A 359 10.41 22.53 -17.28
N THR A 360 11.17 21.63 -17.93
CA THR A 360 12.64 21.77 -17.97
C THR A 360 13.09 22.90 -18.89
N GLY A 361 12.39 23.16 -20.00
CA GLY A 361 12.65 24.33 -20.84
C GLY A 361 12.44 25.65 -20.09
N GLN A 362 11.34 25.75 -19.35
CA GLN A 362 11.07 26.89 -18.47
C GLN A 362 12.14 27.04 -17.37
N ALA A 363 12.53 25.94 -16.74
CA ALA A 363 13.56 25.94 -15.70
C ALA A 363 14.92 26.38 -16.25
N GLU A 364 15.30 25.96 -17.46
CA GLU A 364 16.52 26.43 -18.13
C GLU A 364 16.49 27.95 -18.39
N ASP A 365 15.36 28.48 -18.88
CA ASP A 365 15.21 29.91 -19.19
C ASP A 365 15.26 30.79 -17.92
N SER A 366 14.77 30.27 -16.80
CA SER A 366 14.73 30.96 -15.50
C SER A 366 15.94 30.68 -14.59
N GLY A 367 16.82 29.76 -14.97
CA GLY A 367 17.97 29.33 -14.16
C GLY A 367 17.57 28.53 -12.92
N ARG A 368 16.44 27.81 -12.99
CA ARG A 368 15.88 26.95 -11.94
C ARG A 368 16.05 25.47 -12.28
N GLU A 369 15.62 24.60 -11.37
CA GLU A 369 15.73 23.15 -11.55
C GLU A 369 14.37 22.45 -11.41
N VAL A 370 14.22 21.31 -12.09
CA VAL A 370 13.09 20.40 -11.96
C VAL A 370 13.60 19.09 -11.38
N ILE A 371 13.12 18.74 -10.19
CA ILE A 371 13.33 17.42 -9.60
C ILE A 371 12.14 16.53 -9.99
N PHE A 372 12.34 15.59 -10.90
CA PHE A 372 11.32 14.61 -11.26
C PHE A 372 11.45 13.35 -10.42
N ARG A 373 10.43 13.07 -9.63
CA ARG A 373 10.35 11.90 -8.77
C ARG A 373 9.80 10.70 -9.54
N THR A 374 10.54 9.60 -9.58
CA THR A 374 10.12 8.40 -10.37
C THR A 374 9.03 7.58 -9.69
N TRP A 375 8.85 7.74 -8.38
CA TRP A 375 7.82 7.04 -7.62
C TRP A 375 6.41 7.32 -8.17
N SER A 376 5.63 6.25 -8.35
CA SER A 376 4.24 6.27 -8.82
C SER A 376 3.48 5.08 -8.25
N VAL A 377 2.16 5.19 -8.01
CA VAL A 377 1.34 4.13 -7.40
C VAL A 377 0.95 2.98 -8.37
N GLY A 378 1.70 2.79 -9.46
CA GLY A 378 1.45 1.69 -10.40
C GLY A 378 0.36 1.93 -11.45
N VAL A 379 -0.10 3.18 -11.63
CA VAL A 379 -1.17 3.51 -12.60
C VAL A 379 -0.60 3.87 -13.97
N GLY A 380 -1.16 3.25 -15.01
CA GLY A 380 -0.80 3.53 -16.41
C GLY A 380 0.54 2.89 -16.85
N ALA A 381 0.99 3.24 -18.05
CA ALA A 381 2.22 2.68 -18.65
C ALA A 381 3.50 3.23 -18.01
N VAL A 382 3.38 4.18 -17.09
CA VAL A 382 4.49 4.78 -16.33
C VAL A 382 4.55 4.30 -14.88
N GLY A 383 3.54 3.54 -14.43
CA GLY A 383 3.36 3.20 -13.02
C GLY A 383 4.51 2.41 -12.39
N ASP A 384 5.22 1.61 -13.17
CA ASP A 384 6.36 0.79 -12.73
C ASP A 384 7.73 1.39 -13.09
N MET A 385 7.81 2.65 -13.57
CA MET A 385 9.08 3.26 -14.00
C MET A 385 10.14 3.33 -12.89
N HIS A 386 9.74 3.32 -11.62
CA HIS A 386 10.62 3.32 -10.45
C HIS A 386 11.17 1.93 -10.08
N THR A 387 10.64 0.85 -10.67
CA THR A 387 11.03 -0.55 -10.38
C THR A 387 11.38 -1.36 -11.63
N ASN A 388 11.24 -0.76 -12.82
CA ASN A 388 11.42 -1.44 -14.09
C ASN A 388 12.32 -0.62 -15.03
N ALA A 389 13.53 -1.13 -15.28
CA ALA A 389 14.52 -0.50 -16.13
C ALA A 389 14.03 -0.21 -17.57
N ALA A 390 13.14 -1.03 -18.14
CA ALA A 390 12.61 -0.82 -19.48
C ALA A 390 11.54 0.28 -19.52
N SER A 391 10.67 0.33 -18.50
CA SER A 391 9.70 1.42 -18.34
C SER A 391 10.42 2.74 -18.08
N TYR A 392 11.44 2.72 -17.22
CA TYR A 392 12.35 3.84 -16.99
C TYR A 392 12.91 4.40 -18.31
N GLU A 393 13.53 3.55 -19.14
CA GLU A 393 14.10 3.95 -20.43
C GLU A 393 13.03 4.49 -21.39
N ALA A 394 11.84 3.88 -21.42
CA ALA A 394 10.74 4.37 -22.24
C ALA A 394 10.27 5.77 -21.83
N VAL A 395 10.30 6.10 -20.54
CA VAL A 395 9.88 7.40 -20.01
C VAL A 395 10.97 8.45 -20.14
N LEU A 396 12.20 8.16 -19.70
CA LEU A 396 13.26 9.15 -19.53
C LEU A 396 14.39 9.05 -20.57
N GLY A 397 14.46 7.96 -21.33
CA GLY A 397 15.49 7.79 -22.37
C GLY A 397 15.50 8.94 -23.38
N GLY A 398 16.65 9.60 -23.56
CA GLY A 398 16.80 10.74 -24.46
C GLY A 398 16.18 12.06 -24.01
N VAL A 399 15.64 12.15 -22.78
CA VAL A 399 15.37 13.45 -22.14
C VAL A 399 16.72 13.99 -21.66
N ASP A 400 17.17 15.08 -22.27
CA ASP A 400 18.45 15.75 -22.00
C ASP A 400 18.18 17.22 -21.65
N SER A 401 18.30 17.53 -20.37
CA SER A 401 18.21 18.90 -19.85
C SER A 401 19.17 19.03 -18.66
N PRO A 402 20.03 20.06 -18.61
CA PRO A 402 20.84 20.35 -17.45
C PRO A 402 20.01 20.75 -16.21
N ALA A 403 18.76 21.19 -16.39
CA ALA A 403 17.86 21.58 -15.30
C ALA A 403 17.11 20.38 -14.69
N LEU A 404 17.19 19.18 -15.28
CA LEU A 404 16.50 17.99 -14.79
C LEU A 404 17.36 17.18 -13.82
N ILE A 405 16.83 16.99 -12.61
CA ILE A 405 17.32 16.03 -11.62
C ILE A 405 16.25 14.94 -11.48
N VAL A 406 16.64 13.68 -11.53
CA VAL A 406 15.71 12.57 -11.30
C VAL A 406 15.94 11.98 -9.91
N SER A 407 14.86 11.90 -9.14
CA SER A 407 14.85 11.40 -7.76
C SER A 407 14.26 10.00 -7.71
N THR A 408 14.96 9.05 -7.09
CA THR A 408 14.54 7.64 -7.00
C THR A 408 14.94 7.02 -5.67
N LYS A 409 14.04 6.23 -5.07
CA LYS A 409 14.28 5.47 -3.83
C LYS A 409 15.45 4.51 -3.99
N TYR A 410 16.31 4.40 -2.97
CA TYR A 410 17.45 3.48 -3.00
C TYR A 410 17.02 2.01 -3.10
N THR A 411 15.83 1.67 -2.59
CA THR A 411 15.22 0.33 -2.72
C THR A 411 14.42 0.18 -4.01
N LEU A 412 14.40 -1.03 -4.58
CA LEU A 412 13.56 -1.40 -5.70
C LEU A 412 12.08 -1.55 -5.28
N GLY A 413 11.43 -0.43 -5.00
CA GLY A 413 10.06 -0.37 -4.48
C GLY A 413 9.97 0.64 -3.34
N ASP A 414 9.25 0.28 -2.28
CA ASP A 414 8.85 1.21 -1.23
C ASP A 414 9.57 0.98 0.11
N PHE A 415 10.87 1.20 0.13
CA PHE A 415 11.74 1.20 1.31
C PHE A 415 11.78 -0.05 2.19
N TYR A 416 11.05 -1.14 1.93
CA TYR A 416 11.16 -2.36 2.75
C TYR A 416 12.60 -2.92 2.79
N SER A 417 13.06 -3.34 3.97
CA SER A 417 14.42 -3.86 4.23
C SER A 417 14.89 -5.00 3.33
N TRP A 418 13.95 -5.83 2.86
CA TRP A 418 14.27 -7.01 2.04
C TRP A 418 14.15 -6.75 0.53
N LEU A 419 13.84 -5.53 0.13
CA LEU A 419 13.89 -5.17 -1.29
C LEU A 419 15.35 -5.04 -1.75
N PRO A 420 15.65 -5.41 -3.00
CA PRO A 420 16.97 -5.17 -3.58
C PRO A 420 17.28 -3.67 -3.70
N LEU A 421 18.56 -3.37 -3.93
CA LEU A 421 18.97 -2.06 -4.42
C LEU A 421 18.26 -1.75 -5.75
N ASN A 422 17.82 -0.50 -5.93
CA ASN A 422 17.09 -0.09 -7.13
C ASN A 422 18.02 -0.03 -8.35
N ASP A 423 17.84 -0.96 -9.29
CA ASP A 423 18.67 -1.04 -10.50
C ASP A 423 18.43 0.12 -11.47
N THR A 424 17.30 0.83 -11.38
CA THR A 424 17.05 2.03 -12.21
C THR A 424 17.99 3.19 -11.88
N LEU A 425 18.56 3.23 -10.67
CA LEU A 425 19.60 4.19 -10.28
C LEU A 425 20.94 3.93 -10.96
N GLN A 426 21.17 2.74 -11.54
CA GLN A 426 22.41 2.38 -12.22
C GLN A 426 22.43 2.79 -13.70
N GLN A 427 21.36 3.39 -14.22
CA GLN A 427 21.20 3.70 -15.63
C GLN A 427 20.72 5.13 -15.93
N GLY A 428 20.72 5.48 -17.22
CA GLY A 428 20.33 6.79 -17.77
C GLY A 428 21.44 7.85 -17.70
N GLU A 429 21.19 9.00 -18.35
CA GLU A 429 22.20 10.06 -18.54
C GLU A 429 21.90 11.34 -17.75
N GLN A 430 20.72 11.44 -17.11
CA GLN A 430 20.31 12.62 -16.36
C GLN A 430 20.97 12.69 -14.99
N ARG A 431 21.00 13.89 -14.39
CA ARG A 431 21.42 14.10 -12.99
C ARG A 431 20.51 13.30 -12.06
N ARG A 432 21.06 12.76 -10.98
CA ARG A 432 20.37 11.84 -10.07
C ARG A 432 20.54 12.24 -8.60
N ILE A 433 19.46 12.05 -7.86
CA ILE A 433 19.50 11.99 -6.40
C ILE A 433 18.88 10.69 -5.89
N VAL A 434 19.42 10.19 -4.79
CA VAL A 434 18.96 8.96 -4.12
C VAL A 434 18.06 9.32 -2.95
N GLU A 435 16.86 8.77 -2.89
CA GLU A 435 15.95 9.00 -1.76
C GLU A 435 16.19 7.98 -0.65
N PHE A 436 16.23 8.44 0.59
CA PHE A 436 16.30 7.66 1.82
C PHE A 436 15.12 8.01 2.73
N GLN A 437 14.58 7.02 3.45
CA GLN A 437 13.50 7.24 4.41
C GLN A 437 14.00 7.06 5.84
N SER A 438 14.12 8.16 6.58
CA SER A 438 14.68 8.16 7.94
C SER A 438 13.65 7.68 8.96
N ARG A 439 12.44 8.24 8.93
CA ARG A 439 11.29 7.74 9.70
C ARG A 439 10.67 6.58 8.92
N ARG A 440 11.06 5.36 9.28
CA ARG A 440 10.72 4.15 8.53
C ARG A 440 9.24 3.83 8.63
N GLU A 441 8.52 4.09 7.55
CA GLU A 441 7.06 3.97 7.42
C GLU A 441 6.58 2.55 7.75
N PHE A 442 7.14 1.55 7.06
CA PHE A 442 6.73 0.15 7.22
C PHE A 442 7.40 -0.55 8.40
N GLU A 443 8.33 0.12 9.09
CA GLU A 443 9.04 -0.41 10.26
C GLU A 443 8.61 0.36 11.50
N ASN A 444 7.28 0.45 11.66
CA ASN A 444 6.57 1.06 12.77
C ASN A 444 6.76 2.58 12.93
N ASN A 445 6.82 3.31 11.81
CA ASN A 445 6.77 4.78 11.78
C ASN A 445 7.80 5.49 12.68
N GLY A 446 8.98 4.87 12.88
CA GLY A 446 10.06 5.40 13.70
C GLY A 446 9.96 5.13 15.21
N ALA A 447 9.00 4.32 15.67
CA ALA A 447 8.86 3.97 17.09
C ALA A 447 9.80 2.87 17.57
N PHE A 448 10.44 2.14 16.66
CA PHE A 448 11.42 1.11 17.00
C PHE A 448 12.85 1.59 16.72
N PRO A 449 13.83 1.23 17.56
CA PRO A 449 15.25 1.35 17.20
C PRO A 449 15.48 0.75 15.82
N ASN A 450 16.15 1.49 14.95
CA ASN A 450 16.29 1.08 13.55
C ASN A 450 17.50 1.76 12.90
N ASP A 451 18.70 1.19 13.10
CA ASP A 451 19.95 1.73 12.57
C ASP A 451 20.23 1.22 11.14
N LEU A 452 19.99 2.07 10.14
CA LEU A 452 20.19 1.76 8.72
C LEU A 452 21.61 2.07 8.22
N GLY A 453 22.53 2.46 9.10
CA GLY A 453 23.80 3.04 8.70
C GLY A 453 24.65 2.13 7.80
N ALA A 454 24.72 0.83 8.13
CA ALA A 454 25.45 -0.14 7.32
C ALA A 454 24.82 -0.35 5.93
N GLU A 455 23.48 -0.35 5.86
CA GLU A 455 22.72 -0.51 4.62
C GLU A 455 22.85 0.74 3.73
N TYR A 456 22.72 1.94 4.32
CA TYR A 456 22.89 3.22 3.62
C TYR A 456 24.30 3.39 3.07
N ALA A 457 25.32 3.07 3.87
CA ALA A 457 26.72 3.15 3.43
C ALA A 457 26.98 2.20 2.26
N TRP A 458 26.55 0.94 2.36
CA TRP A 458 26.71 -0.04 1.29
C TRP A 458 25.97 0.39 0.02
N ALA A 459 24.70 0.80 0.12
CA ALA A 459 23.90 1.23 -1.01
C ALA A 459 24.53 2.42 -1.72
N LEU A 460 24.98 3.43 -0.96
CA LEU A 460 25.61 4.62 -1.52
C LEU A 460 26.93 4.28 -2.22
N GLN A 461 27.79 3.45 -1.62
CA GLN A 461 29.05 3.02 -2.22
C GLN A 461 28.84 2.27 -3.55
N GLU A 462 27.91 1.31 -3.59
CA GLU A 462 27.58 0.56 -4.81
C GLU A 462 27.01 1.47 -5.92
N LEU A 463 26.10 2.38 -5.54
CA LEU A 463 25.50 3.31 -6.48
C LEU A 463 26.53 4.29 -7.05
N LEU A 464 27.40 4.86 -6.22
CA LEU A 464 28.46 5.77 -6.66
C LEU A 464 29.54 5.08 -7.49
N ALA A 465 29.76 3.78 -7.29
CA ALA A 465 30.65 2.99 -8.12
C ALA A 465 30.06 2.69 -9.51
N SER A 466 28.73 2.62 -9.61
CA SER A 466 28.02 2.25 -10.84
C SER A 466 27.51 3.43 -11.68
N ASN A 467 27.23 4.57 -11.05
CA ASN A 467 26.67 5.75 -11.73
C ASN A 467 27.32 7.06 -11.25
N ASP A 468 28.05 7.71 -12.16
CA ASP A 468 28.73 8.99 -11.91
C ASP A 468 27.79 10.22 -12.01
N ARG A 469 26.52 10.03 -12.40
CA ARG A 469 25.49 11.07 -12.45
C ARG A 469 24.77 11.31 -11.12
N ILE A 470 25.04 10.48 -10.12
CA ILE A 470 24.52 10.69 -8.76
C ILE A 470 25.29 11.85 -8.14
N GLU A 471 24.55 12.93 -7.89
CA GLU A 471 25.08 14.18 -7.34
C GLU A 471 24.53 14.49 -5.94
N GLY A 472 23.59 13.69 -5.44
CA GLY A 472 22.93 14.01 -4.19
C GLY A 472 22.01 12.97 -3.61
N ILE A 473 21.39 13.38 -2.52
CA ILE A 473 20.39 12.61 -1.78
C ILE A 473 19.15 13.46 -1.47
N TRP A 474 18.06 12.78 -1.16
CA TRP A 474 16.91 13.36 -0.46
C TRP A 474 16.55 12.46 0.73
N ALA A 475 16.70 12.98 1.95
CA ALA A 475 16.31 12.29 3.18
C ALA A 475 14.90 12.68 3.62
N TRP A 476 14.08 11.68 3.91
CA TRP A 476 12.73 11.88 4.43
C TRP A 476 12.79 11.77 5.95
N ALA A 477 12.97 12.91 6.62
CA ALA A 477 13.06 12.97 8.07
C ALA A 477 11.72 12.64 8.73
N GLN A 478 10.60 12.97 8.06
CA GLN A 478 9.25 12.77 8.59
C GLN A 478 8.24 12.23 7.57
N ASP A 479 8.33 12.64 6.30
CA ASP A 479 7.42 12.21 5.23
C ASP A 479 7.52 10.69 5.00
N GLY A 480 6.39 10.09 4.59
CA GLY A 480 6.24 8.64 4.45
C GLY A 480 5.04 8.14 5.25
N GLY A 481 4.16 7.39 4.57
CA GLY A 481 2.99 6.77 5.18
C GLY A 481 1.99 7.70 5.83
N PRO A 482 1.09 7.13 6.65
CA PRO A 482 0.07 7.88 7.34
C PRO A 482 0.69 8.63 8.51
N TRP A 483 0.22 9.86 8.68
CA TRP A 483 0.70 10.69 9.78
C TRP A 483 -0.03 10.38 11.08
N ARG A 484 -1.30 9.97 11.01
CA ARG A 484 -2.24 9.86 12.13
C ARG A 484 -2.75 8.43 12.38
N ALA A 485 -2.27 7.45 11.61
CA ALA A 485 -2.41 6.04 11.94
C ALA A 485 -1.04 5.49 12.35
N GLY A 486 -0.94 4.96 13.56
CA GLY A 486 0.32 4.60 14.19
C GLY A 486 0.80 5.66 15.20
N PRO A 487 2.05 5.53 15.69
CA PRO A 487 2.58 6.33 16.80
C PRO A 487 2.71 7.82 16.44
N MET A 488 2.38 8.68 17.41
CA MET A 488 2.50 10.15 17.33
C MET A 488 3.95 10.58 17.48
N ILE A 489 4.76 10.26 16.46
CA ILE A 489 6.16 10.66 16.36
C ILE A 489 6.27 11.72 15.28
N LEU A 490 6.62 12.93 15.72
CA LEU A 490 6.78 14.12 14.90
C LEU A 490 8.20 14.63 15.08
N TYR A 491 9.00 14.57 14.02
CA TYR A 491 10.39 14.98 13.99
C TYR A 491 10.58 16.36 14.58
N ASP A 492 11.50 16.48 15.55
CA ASP A 492 11.82 17.70 16.29
C ASP A 492 10.67 18.28 17.14
N LYS A 493 9.57 17.54 17.35
CA LYS A 493 8.35 18.08 17.99
C LYS A 493 7.71 17.18 19.05
N ALA A 494 7.48 15.89 18.76
CA ALA A 494 6.74 15.00 19.64
C ALA A 494 7.16 13.54 19.51
N GLY A 495 6.87 12.75 20.54
CA GLY A 495 7.27 11.35 20.63
C GLY A 495 8.80 11.19 20.73
N PHE A 496 9.26 9.94 20.62
CA PHE A 496 10.69 9.62 20.71
C PHE A 496 11.39 9.74 19.34
N TRP A 497 11.29 10.94 18.74
CA TRP A 497 11.72 11.20 17.38
C TRP A 497 13.23 11.05 17.15
N GLN A 498 14.06 11.05 18.21
CA GLN A 498 15.51 10.87 18.13
C GLN A 498 15.89 9.55 17.43
N LEU A 499 15.04 8.51 17.51
CA LEU A 499 15.28 7.26 16.78
C LEU A 499 15.26 7.45 15.26
N ALA A 500 14.35 8.29 14.73
CA ALA A 500 14.32 8.62 13.31
C ALA A 500 15.46 9.58 12.91
N ASP A 501 15.88 10.48 13.83
CA ASP A 501 17.00 11.40 13.62
C ASP A 501 18.32 10.68 13.31
N LEU A 502 18.58 9.52 13.93
CA LEU A 502 19.76 8.72 13.61
C LEU A 502 19.89 8.49 12.10
N ASN A 503 18.79 8.10 11.44
CA ASN A 503 18.82 7.79 10.00
C ASN A 503 18.93 9.05 9.13
N SER A 504 18.42 10.20 9.59
CA SER A 504 18.66 11.50 8.93
C SER A 504 20.13 11.89 9.02
N GLN A 505 20.73 11.80 10.21
CA GLN A 505 22.17 12.05 10.38
C GLN A 505 23.02 11.10 9.54
N LEU A 506 22.71 9.80 9.54
CA LEU A 506 23.40 8.82 8.70
C LEU A 506 23.31 9.18 7.22
N ALA A 507 22.13 9.52 6.70
CA ALA A 507 21.95 9.87 5.30
C ALA A 507 22.83 11.05 4.88
N VAL A 508 22.81 12.17 5.63
CA VAL A 508 23.57 13.37 5.27
C VAL A 508 25.07 13.21 5.47
N GLN A 509 25.50 12.54 6.55
CA GLN A 509 26.92 12.33 6.83
C GLN A 509 27.55 11.36 5.81
N LEU A 510 26.85 10.29 5.44
CA LEU A 510 27.31 9.37 4.39
C LEU A 510 27.27 10.02 2.98
N ALA A 511 26.34 10.94 2.72
CA ALA A 511 26.36 11.71 1.47
C ALA A 511 27.59 12.63 1.38
N ARG A 512 28.06 13.16 2.52
CA ARG A 512 29.29 13.96 2.60
C ARG A 512 30.53 13.09 2.51
N ASP A 513 30.58 11.97 3.23
CA ASP A 513 31.68 11.01 3.22
C ASP A 513 31.14 9.56 3.15
N PRO A 514 31.00 8.98 1.94
CA PRO A 514 30.50 7.61 1.79
C PRO A 514 31.42 6.54 2.37
N ASP A 515 32.67 6.87 2.71
CA ASP A 515 33.64 5.97 3.33
C ASP A 515 33.63 6.08 4.86
N ALA A 516 32.84 6.99 5.44
CA ALA A 516 32.70 7.14 6.88
C ALA A 516 32.15 5.86 7.53
N ASP A 517 32.64 5.54 8.73
CA ASP A 517 32.16 4.39 9.49
C ASP A 517 30.77 4.68 10.09
N PRO A 518 29.71 3.97 9.69
CA PRO A 518 28.37 4.23 10.23
C PRO A 518 28.31 4.09 11.76
N ALA A 519 29.11 3.18 12.34
CA ALA A 519 29.14 2.99 13.78
C ALA A 519 29.65 4.23 14.54
N GLU A 520 30.60 4.99 13.95
CA GLU A 520 31.10 6.25 14.53
C GLU A 520 30.07 7.40 14.42
N ILE A 521 29.20 7.35 13.41
CA ILE A 521 28.09 8.28 13.24
C ILE A 521 27.03 7.98 14.31
N THR A 522 26.65 6.70 14.48
CA THR A 522 25.74 6.26 15.55
C THR A 522 26.31 6.58 16.95
N GLU A 523 27.62 6.48 17.17
CA GLU A 523 28.26 6.94 18.40
C GLU A 523 28.08 8.45 18.63
N GLY A 524 28.30 9.25 17.58
CA GLY A 524 28.14 10.70 17.63
C GLY A 524 26.71 11.08 18.00
N TRP A 525 25.73 10.50 17.31
CA TRP A 525 24.30 10.67 17.62
C TRP A 525 23.98 10.29 19.07
N ALA A 526 24.52 9.16 19.54
CA ALA A 526 24.28 8.70 20.90
C ALA A 526 24.82 9.70 21.95
N ARG A 527 25.96 10.34 21.66
CA ARG A 527 26.54 11.37 22.51
C ARG A 527 25.77 12.67 22.50
N GLU A 528 25.36 13.10 21.32
CA GLU A 528 24.61 14.32 21.13
C GLU A 528 23.31 14.27 21.95
N TRP A 529 22.55 13.19 21.84
CA TRP A 529 21.22 13.11 22.44
C TRP A 529 21.18 12.53 23.86
N PHE A 530 21.99 11.51 24.17
CA PHE A 530 21.72 10.69 25.36
C PHE A 530 22.76 10.80 26.47
N SER A 531 24.06 10.77 26.18
CA SER A 531 25.07 10.70 27.25
C SER A 531 26.50 11.02 26.78
N ASP A 532 27.31 11.64 27.65
CA ASP A 532 28.77 11.74 27.45
C ASP A 532 29.54 10.57 28.08
N ASP A 533 28.87 9.74 28.90
CA ASP A 533 29.48 8.60 29.59
C ASP A 533 29.78 7.46 28.61
N PRO A 534 31.06 7.03 28.48
CA PRO A 534 31.43 6.01 27.50
C PRO A 534 30.71 4.67 27.65
N ALA A 535 30.36 4.25 28.88
CA ALA A 535 29.66 2.99 29.09
C ALA A 535 28.20 3.05 28.63
N THR A 536 27.54 4.18 28.88
CA THR A 536 26.15 4.44 28.47
C THR A 536 26.05 4.57 26.95
N VAL A 537 26.94 5.35 26.34
CA VAL A 537 27.03 5.47 24.87
C VAL A 537 27.27 4.11 24.22
N ARG A 538 28.18 3.30 24.78
CA ARG A 538 28.44 1.94 24.28
C ARG A 538 27.21 1.04 24.37
N ALA A 539 26.45 1.11 25.47
CA ALA A 539 25.22 0.34 25.61
C ALA A 539 24.17 0.72 24.56
N ILE A 540 24.05 2.02 24.24
CA ILE A 540 23.15 2.52 23.19
C ILE A 540 23.62 2.03 21.82
N THR A 541 24.90 2.20 21.46
CA THR A 541 25.40 1.74 20.16
C THR A 541 25.37 0.22 19.99
N ASP A 542 25.64 -0.54 21.07
CA ASP A 542 25.46 -2.00 21.10
C ASP A 542 23.98 -2.38 20.88
N ALA A 543 23.02 -1.63 21.44
CA ALA A 543 21.60 -1.85 21.21
C ALA A 543 21.21 -1.52 19.76
N MET A 544 21.64 -0.37 19.22
CA MET A 544 21.37 0.02 17.84
C MET A 544 21.93 -0.99 16.83
N ALA A 545 23.11 -1.59 17.10
CA ALA A 545 23.67 -2.64 16.26
C ALA A 545 22.80 -3.93 16.21
N LEU A 546 21.98 -4.18 17.23
CA LEU A 546 21.05 -5.32 17.27
C LEU A 546 19.70 -5.02 16.62
N SER A 547 19.32 -3.75 16.48
CA SER A 547 18.01 -3.30 15.99
C SER A 547 17.59 -3.95 14.67
N ARG A 548 18.52 -4.07 13.73
CA ARG A 548 18.26 -4.68 12.42
C ARG A 548 17.89 -6.15 12.51
N THR A 549 18.44 -6.89 13.48
CA THR A 549 18.01 -8.28 13.73
C THR A 549 16.56 -8.34 14.21
N ALA A 550 16.17 -7.45 15.14
CA ALA A 550 14.80 -7.38 15.63
C ALA A 550 13.80 -7.05 14.50
N ILE A 551 14.10 -6.03 13.69
CA ILE A 551 13.27 -5.62 12.56
C ILE A 551 13.18 -6.71 11.48
N GLU A 552 14.32 -7.19 10.98
CA GLU A 552 14.36 -8.14 9.86
C GLU A 552 13.76 -9.51 10.20
N GLN A 553 13.85 -9.94 11.46
CA GLN A 553 13.28 -11.21 11.90
C GLN A 553 11.85 -11.06 12.42
N GLY A 554 11.50 -9.90 12.99
CA GLY A 554 10.23 -9.64 13.69
C GLY A 554 9.12 -9.08 12.80
N LEU A 555 9.45 -8.20 11.84
CA LEU A 555 8.47 -7.64 10.90
C LEU A 555 8.39 -8.43 9.60
N TYR A 556 9.44 -9.16 9.23
CA TYR A 556 9.47 -9.98 8.02
C TYR A 556 9.49 -11.48 8.34
N ILE A 557 9.11 -12.28 7.35
CA ILE A 557 9.26 -13.74 7.37
C ILE A 557 10.39 -14.07 6.38
N PRO A 558 11.64 -14.31 6.84
CA PRO A 558 12.81 -14.33 5.96
C PRO A 558 12.70 -15.27 4.75
N PRO A 559 12.21 -16.53 4.89
CA PRO A 559 12.04 -17.41 3.72
C PRO A 559 11.11 -16.86 2.63
N PHE A 560 10.15 -16.01 2.99
CA PHE A 560 9.29 -15.29 2.05
C PHE A 560 9.93 -13.98 1.57
N ALA A 561 10.50 -13.20 2.49
CA ALA A 561 11.07 -11.89 2.20
C ALA A 561 12.32 -11.96 1.30
N GLU A 562 13.04 -13.08 1.32
CA GLU A 562 14.12 -13.41 0.37
C GLU A 562 13.62 -13.65 -1.08
N GLN A 563 12.32 -13.53 -1.35
CA GLN A 563 11.74 -13.72 -2.67
C GLN A 563 11.09 -12.44 -3.18
N ARG A 564 11.33 -12.12 -4.45
CA ARG A 564 10.49 -11.25 -5.26
C ARG A 564 9.29 -12.06 -5.74
N VAL A 565 8.11 -11.72 -5.24
CA VAL A 565 6.87 -12.42 -5.54
C VAL A 565 6.05 -11.57 -6.50
N SER A 566 5.56 -12.15 -7.60
CA SER A 566 4.60 -11.48 -8.47
C SER A 566 3.26 -12.19 -8.40
N ALA A 567 2.16 -11.45 -8.25
CA ALA A 567 0.79 -11.98 -8.22
C ALA A 567 -0.20 -10.95 -8.80
N ILE A 568 -1.11 -11.38 -9.67
CA ILE A 568 -2.16 -10.55 -10.29
C ILE A 568 -1.56 -9.32 -11.00
N GLY A 569 -0.39 -9.47 -11.62
CA GLY A 569 0.32 -8.39 -12.31
C GLY A 569 1.03 -7.40 -11.39
N LEU A 570 1.13 -7.71 -10.09
CA LEU A 570 1.72 -6.86 -9.06
C LEU A 570 2.90 -7.57 -8.41
N GLU A 571 3.74 -6.82 -7.72
CA GLU A 571 4.81 -7.34 -6.88
C GLU A 571 4.49 -7.00 -5.41
N PRO A 572 3.81 -7.90 -4.67
CA PRO A 572 3.44 -7.61 -3.29
C PRO A 572 4.69 -7.41 -2.42
N PRO A 573 4.66 -6.49 -1.43
CA PRO A 573 5.81 -6.23 -0.58
C PRO A 573 6.25 -7.46 0.23
N PRO A 574 7.52 -7.53 0.64
CA PRO A 574 8.04 -8.66 1.42
C PRO A 574 7.41 -8.77 2.83
N MET A 575 6.67 -7.75 3.28
CA MET A 575 6.00 -7.69 4.58
C MET A 575 4.50 -7.99 4.55
N MET A 576 3.92 -8.45 3.44
CA MET A 576 2.46 -8.53 3.19
C MET A 576 1.55 -9.19 4.25
N TRP A 577 2.11 -9.98 5.18
CA TRP A 577 1.35 -10.51 6.32
C TRP A 577 0.95 -9.43 7.34
N ILE A 578 1.69 -8.31 7.37
CA ILE A 578 1.30 -7.01 7.93
C ILE A 578 0.99 -6.13 6.70
N PHE A 579 -0.28 -6.01 6.38
CA PHE A 579 -0.75 -5.29 5.20
C PHE A 579 -0.65 -3.78 5.44
N GLU A 580 0.53 -3.22 5.15
CA GLU A 580 0.89 -1.80 5.37
C GLU A 580 0.78 -1.36 6.85
N TRP A 581 1.82 -0.68 7.33
CA TRP A 581 1.93 -0.09 8.67
C TRP A 581 1.61 -1.05 9.84
N ASP A 582 0.37 -1.05 10.36
CA ASP A 582 -0.04 -1.74 11.59
C ASP A 582 -1.15 -2.80 11.41
N ILE A 583 -1.56 -3.09 10.17
CA ILE A 583 -2.72 -3.95 9.90
C ILE A 583 -2.28 -5.41 9.70
N LEU A 584 -2.55 -6.30 10.67
CA LEU A 584 -2.32 -7.74 10.48
C LEU A 584 -3.36 -8.31 9.52
N THR A 585 -2.95 -8.78 8.34
CA THR A 585 -3.91 -9.34 7.37
C THR A 585 -4.46 -10.68 7.83
N GLY A 586 -5.68 -11.03 7.42
CA GLY A 586 -6.33 -12.32 7.71
C GLY A 586 -6.93 -12.98 6.47
N ASP A 587 -6.35 -12.72 5.30
CA ASP A 587 -6.81 -13.24 4.01
C ASP A 587 -6.03 -14.48 3.55
N SER A 588 -6.72 -15.39 2.88
CA SER A 588 -6.10 -16.63 2.38
C SER A 588 -5.18 -16.42 1.18
N ALA A 589 -5.39 -15.41 0.34
CA ALA A 589 -4.60 -15.23 -0.87
C ALA A 589 -3.14 -14.89 -0.57
N VAL A 590 -2.89 -14.09 0.47
CA VAL A 590 -1.54 -13.73 0.93
C VAL A 590 -0.97 -14.83 1.81
N LEU A 591 -1.67 -15.19 2.89
CA LEU A 591 -1.12 -16.03 3.95
C LEU A 591 -0.78 -17.45 3.46
N ASP A 592 -1.62 -18.02 2.59
CA ASP A 592 -1.37 -19.37 2.05
C ASP A 592 -0.19 -19.39 1.06
N VAL A 593 0.04 -18.28 0.35
CA VAL A 593 1.18 -18.11 -0.56
C VAL A 593 2.48 -17.95 0.22
N ILE A 594 2.47 -17.14 1.30
CA ILE A 594 3.61 -17.00 2.23
C ILE A 594 4.02 -18.37 2.77
N TYR A 595 3.06 -19.16 3.27
CA TYR A 595 3.33 -20.53 3.70
C TYR A 595 3.91 -21.37 2.58
N THR A 596 3.34 -21.33 1.37
CA THR A 596 3.78 -22.18 0.26
C THR A 596 5.23 -21.91 -0.14
N ILE A 597 5.64 -20.65 -0.13
CA ILE A 597 7.02 -20.23 -0.40
C ILE A 597 7.94 -20.63 0.75
N SER A 598 7.48 -20.46 2.00
CA SER A 598 8.27 -20.71 3.20
C SER A 598 8.29 -22.18 3.64
N ARG A 599 7.46 -23.05 3.04
CA ARG A 599 7.15 -24.40 3.54
C ARG A 599 8.39 -25.25 3.81
N ASP A 600 9.37 -25.19 2.92
CA ASP A 600 10.57 -26.03 3.01
C ASP A 600 11.55 -25.53 4.11
N ARG A 601 11.31 -24.32 4.64
CA ARG A 601 12.00 -23.65 5.76
C ARG A 601 11.00 -23.20 6.84
N LEU A 602 9.93 -23.97 7.06
CA LEU A 602 8.84 -23.61 7.97
C LEU A 602 9.32 -23.33 9.41
N ASP A 603 10.23 -24.17 9.93
CA ASP A 603 10.75 -24.02 11.28
C ASP A 603 11.50 -22.69 11.44
N GLU A 604 12.26 -22.28 10.43
CA GLU A 604 12.96 -21.00 10.40
C GLU A 604 11.98 -19.82 10.33
N ALA A 605 10.97 -19.92 9.45
CA ALA A 605 9.93 -18.90 9.32
C ALA A 605 9.18 -18.63 10.65
N VAL A 606 8.94 -19.69 11.43
CA VAL A 606 8.33 -19.59 12.77
C VAL A 606 9.35 -19.05 13.79
N GLN A 607 10.56 -19.60 13.85
CA GLN A 607 11.61 -19.24 14.81
C GLN A 607 12.08 -17.79 14.69
N GLY A 608 11.92 -17.14 13.54
CA GLY A 608 12.25 -15.72 13.38
C GLY A 608 11.57 -14.81 14.42
N GLY A 609 10.38 -15.19 14.92
CA GLY A 609 9.72 -14.45 16.00
C GLY A 609 10.52 -14.48 17.30
N ASP A 610 11.01 -15.66 17.70
CA ASP A 610 11.84 -15.84 18.90
C ASP A 610 13.19 -15.11 18.76
N VAL A 611 13.80 -15.16 17.56
CA VAL A 611 15.07 -14.46 17.29
C VAL A 611 14.91 -12.94 17.42
N ALA A 612 13.79 -12.40 16.94
CA ALA A 612 13.48 -10.98 17.07
C ALA A 612 13.26 -10.58 18.53
N SER A 613 12.45 -11.36 19.24
CA SER A 613 12.17 -11.20 20.68
C SER A 613 13.47 -11.22 21.51
N ASP A 614 14.35 -12.20 21.28
CA ASP A 614 15.65 -12.29 21.94
C ASP A 614 16.56 -11.08 21.65
N ALA A 615 16.48 -10.49 20.45
CA ALA A 615 17.24 -9.30 20.11
C ALA A 615 16.75 -8.08 20.90
N VAL A 616 15.44 -7.89 21.03
CA VAL A 616 14.85 -6.79 21.81
C VAL A 616 15.13 -6.96 23.30
N GLU A 617 15.01 -8.17 23.85
CA GLU A 617 15.35 -8.44 25.26
C GLU A 617 16.80 -8.03 25.56
N ARG A 618 17.73 -8.32 24.64
CA ARG A 618 19.14 -7.91 24.76
C ARG A 618 19.32 -6.40 24.65
N MET A 619 18.66 -5.74 23.70
CA MET A 619 18.67 -4.27 23.58
C MET A 619 18.17 -3.63 24.88
N ARG A 620 17.04 -4.11 25.39
CA ARG A 620 16.44 -3.65 26.64
C ARG A 620 17.37 -3.84 27.83
N ALA A 621 18.00 -5.01 27.96
CA ALA A 621 18.95 -5.27 29.04
C ALA A 621 20.18 -4.35 28.99
N LEU A 622 20.66 -4.00 27.79
CA LEU A 622 21.76 -3.04 27.62
C LEU A 622 21.36 -1.66 28.16
N ILE A 623 20.20 -1.13 27.74
CA ILE A 623 19.72 0.19 28.17
C ILE A 623 19.35 0.19 29.66
N GLU A 624 18.65 -0.84 30.15
CA GLU A 624 18.27 -0.95 31.55
C GLU A 624 19.51 -1.04 32.48
N GLY A 625 20.58 -1.70 32.02
CA GLY A 625 21.82 -1.86 32.75
C GLY A 625 22.69 -0.60 32.89
N THR A 626 22.34 0.48 32.18
CA THR A 626 23.03 1.78 32.32
C THR A 626 22.72 2.47 33.65
N ASP A 627 23.65 3.29 34.15
CA ASP A 627 23.41 4.14 35.30
C ASP A 627 22.45 5.29 34.91
N PRO A 628 21.26 5.43 35.51
CA PRO A 628 20.34 6.51 35.13
C PRO A 628 20.92 7.92 35.28
N SER A 629 21.94 8.11 36.14
CA SER A 629 22.56 9.42 36.37
C SER A 629 23.56 9.86 35.30
N THR A 630 23.93 8.96 34.38
CA THR A 630 24.83 9.27 33.27
C THR A 630 24.08 9.74 32.02
N TRP A 631 22.75 9.65 31.99
CA TRP A 631 21.93 10.16 30.90
C TRP A 631 21.78 11.68 31.03
N ARG A 632 21.75 12.38 29.88
CA ARG A 632 21.50 13.82 29.80
C ARG A 632 20.15 14.20 30.40
N ASP A 633 19.15 13.36 30.15
CA ASP A 633 17.79 13.49 30.67
C ASP A 633 17.23 12.12 31.08
N ALA A 634 16.55 12.07 32.23
CA ALA A 634 15.97 10.82 32.74
C ALA A 634 14.77 10.36 31.90
N GLY A 635 14.01 11.32 31.34
CA GLY A 635 12.88 11.04 30.44
C GLY A 635 13.32 10.40 29.13
N LEU A 636 14.49 10.76 28.58
CA LEU A 636 15.05 10.09 27.39
C LEU A 636 15.35 8.61 27.63
N ARG A 637 15.87 8.24 28.81
CA ARG A 637 16.08 6.84 29.17
C ARG A 637 14.75 6.10 29.30
N GLU A 638 13.75 6.73 29.90
CA GLU A 638 12.39 6.17 30.04
C GLU A 638 11.71 6.00 28.68
N ALA A 639 11.83 6.98 27.77
CA ALA A 639 11.31 6.90 26.41
C ALA A 639 11.98 5.76 25.61
N PHE A 640 13.30 5.58 25.75
CA PHE A 640 14.02 4.47 25.11
C PHE A 640 13.53 3.12 25.63
N LEU A 641 13.41 2.96 26.95
CA LEU A 641 12.88 1.73 27.54
C LEU A 641 11.41 1.49 27.13
N GLY A 642 10.58 2.53 27.06
CA GLY A 642 9.19 2.43 26.61
C GLY A 642 9.06 1.99 25.16
N SER A 643 9.90 2.54 24.27
CA SER A 643 10.02 2.12 22.87
C SER A 643 10.42 0.64 22.75
N LEU A 644 11.39 0.18 23.55
CA LEU A 644 11.81 -1.23 23.58
C LEU A 644 10.75 -2.15 24.20
N ASP A 645 10.01 -1.70 25.22
CA ASP A 645 8.89 -2.45 25.80
C ASP A 645 7.76 -2.62 24.76
N TYR A 646 7.46 -1.57 24.00
CA TYR A 646 6.49 -1.61 22.91
C TYR A 646 6.95 -2.46 21.73
N GLU A 647 8.23 -2.39 21.35
CA GLU A 647 8.82 -3.28 20.36
C GLU A 647 8.72 -4.74 20.78
N GLN A 648 9.09 -5.06 22.03
CA GLN A 648 9.03 -6.40 22.58
C GLN A 648 7.61 -6.99 22.51
N ASP A 649 6.62 -6.27 23.03
CA ASP A 649 5.23 -6.75 23.05
C ASP A 649 4.66 -6.92 21.63
N THR A 650 4.94 -5.96 20.74
CA THR A 650 4.49 -6.01 19.34
C THR A 650 5.14 -7.18 18.60
N LEU A 651 6.45 -7.39 18.74
CA LEU A 651 7.14 -8.50 18.07
C LEU A 651 6.76 -9.86 18.65
N ASP A 652 6.42 -9.95 19.94
CA ASP A 652 5.87 -11.16 20.56
C ASP A 652 4.45 -11.48 20.04
N LEU A 653 3.60 -10.46 19.89
CA LEU A 653 2.29 -10.59 19.24
C LEU A 653 2.43 -11.10 17.80
N LEU A 654 3.33 -10.49 17.03
CA LEU A 654 3.64 -10.86 15.65
C LEU A 654 4.25 -12.27 15.57
N GLY A 655 5.10 -12.66 16.51
CA GLY A 655 5.65 -14.00 16.67
C GLY A 655 4.56 -15.06 16.90
N ALA A 656 3.60 -14.78 17.77
CA ALA A 656 2.45 -15.65 17.98
C ALA A 656 1.54 -15.71 16.74
N TYR A 657 1.35 -14.58 16.04
CA TYR A 657 0.51 -14.52 14.86
C TYR A 657 1.12 -15.30 13.68
N ARG A 658 2.42 -15.12 13.38
CA ARG A 658 3.09 -15.88 12.30
C ARG A 658 3.00 -17.38 12.52
N ALA A 659 3.19 -17.85 13.76
CA ALA A 659 3.09 -19.26 14.09
C ALA A 659 1.67 -19.78 13.83
N THR A 660 0.65 -18.97 14.16
CA THR A 660 -0.75 -19.29 13.94
C THR A 660 -1.05 -19.47 12.45
N ILE A 661 -0.73 -18.48 11.60
CA ILE A 661 -1.03 -18.53 10.17
C ILE A 661 -0.25 -19.64 9.44
N LEU A 662 1.03 -19.85 9.79
CA LEU A 662 1.89 -20.82 9.13
C LEU A 662 1.50 -22.26 9.51
N HIS A 663 1.18 -22.53 10.77
CA HIS A 663 0.69 -23.85 11.18
C HIS A 663 -0.72 -24.14 10.68
N GLN A 664 -1.58 -23.13 10.53
CA GLN A 664 -2.90 -23.30 9.91
C GLN A 664 -2.76 -23.76 8.46
N ALA A 665 -1.95 -23.07 7.66
CA ALA A 665 -1.68 -23.44 6.28
C ALA A 665 -1.02 -24.83 6.20
N ALA A 666 -0.09 -25.15 7.10
CA ALA A 666 0.50 -26.49 7.21
C ALA A 666 -0.53 -27.59 7.48
N TRP A 667 -1.55 -27.30 8.31
CA TRP A 667 -2.66 -28.23 8.53
C TRP A 667 -3.51 -28.40 7.26
N HIS A 668 -3.79 -27.33 6.52
CA HIS A 668 -4.53 -27.43 5.26
C HIS A 668 -3.76 -28.22 4.18
N ASP A 669 -2.44 -28.09 4.12
CA ASP A 669 -1.56 -28.80 3.21
C ASP A 669 -1.46 -30.30 3.54
N THR A 670 -1.18 -30.61 4.81
CA THR A 670 -0.84 -31.97 5.24
C THR A 670 -2.03 -32.79 5.73
N LEU A 671 -3.11 -32.13 6.19
CA LEU A 671 -4.23 -32.71 6.94
C LEU A 671 -3.80 -33.49 8.20
N SER A 672 -2.60 -33.21 8.71
CA SER A 672 -2.01 -33.86 9.88
C SER A 672 -2.69 -33.44 11.17
N ALA A 673 -2.86 -34.38 12.10
CA ALA A 673 -3.32 -34.09 13.46
C ALA A 673 -2.28 -33.28 14.24
N ASP A 674 -0.99 -33.48 13.96
CA ASP A 674 0.10 -32.76 14.64
C ASP A 674 0.13 -31.30 14.19
N SER A 675 -0.01 -31.02 12.89
CA SER A 675 -0.10 -29.65 12.38
C SER A 675 -1.36 -28.94 12.87
N TYR A 676 -2.49 -29.65 13.01
CA TYR A 676 -3.70 -29.10 13.62
C TYR A 676 -3.49 -28.74 15.09
N ALA A 677 -2.80 -29.59 15.86
CA ALA A 677 -2.50 -29.34 17.27
C ALA A 677 -1.51 -28.16 17.44
N ALA A 678 -0.51 -28.06 16.57
CA ALA A 678 0.42 -26.94 16.52
C ALA A 678 -0.33 -25.63 16.23
N TRP A 679 -1.22 -25.62 15.24
CA TRP A 679 -2.06 -24.47 14.93
C TRP A 679 -2.95 -24.07 16.12
N GLN A 680 -3.62 -25.02 16.77
CA GLN A 680 -4.47 -24.72 17.94
C GLN A 680 -3.66 -24.10 19.08
N THR A 681 -2.45 -24.61 19.33
CA THR A 681 -1.56 -24.08 20.36
C THR A 681 -1.11 -22.65 20.03
N ALA A 682 -0.68 -22.42 18.79
CA ALA A 682 -0.28 -21.09 18.34
C ALA A 682 -1.44 -20.09 18.35
N ARG A 683 -2.64 -20.51 17.92
CA ARG A 683 -3.87 -19.71 17.96
C ARG A 683 -4.20 -19.26 19.38
N ASP A 684 -4.13 -20.18 20.35
CA ASP A 684 -4.42 -19.87 21.75
C ASP A 684 -3.40 -18.87 22.32
N ALA A 685 -2.12 -19.01 21.94
CA ALA A 685 -1.07 -18.07 22.30
C ALA A 685 -1.31 -16.68 21.67
N TYR A 686 -1.60 -16.61 20.37
CA TYR A 686 -1.95 -15.37 19.68
C TYR A 686 -3.16 -14.69 20.31
N THR A 687 -4.21 -15.43 20.64
CA THR A 687 -5.43 -14.86 21.25
C THR A 687 -5.13 -14.25 22.62
N ALA A 688 -4.23 -14.87 23.40
CA ALA A 688 -3.80 -14.34 24.68
C ALA A 688 -2.94 -13.07 24.50
N GLN A 689 -1.98 -13.09 23.57
CA GLN A 689 -1.12 -11.93 23.29
C GLN A 689 -1.90 -10.77 22.68
N ALA A 690 -2.82 -11.01 21.75
CA ALA A 690 -3.70 -10.00 21.18
C ALA A 690 -4.51 -9.27 22.26
N ALA A 691 -5.08 -10.02 23.21
CA ALA A 691 -5.83 -9.43 24.31
C ALA A 691 -4.93 -8.62 25.27
N ALA A 692 -3.69 -9.07 25.50
CA ALA A 692 -2.72 -8.34 26.32
C ALA A 692 -2.24 -7.05 25.65
N HIS A 693 -1.89 -7.12 24.37
CA HIS A 693 -1.47 -5.99 23.54
C HIS A 693 -2.54 -4.90 23.48
N LEU A 694 -3.79 -5.27 23.16
CA LEU A 694 -4.91 -4.32 23.17
C LEU A 694 -5.11 -3.70 24.56
N ALA A 695 -5.01 -4.50 25.64
CA ALA A 695 -5.17 -3.98 27.00
C ALA A 695 -4.04 -3.02 27.42
N ALA A 696 -2.84 -3.17 26.85
CA ALA A 696 -1.68 -2.33 27.14
C ALA A 696 -1.69 -1.02 26.33
N TYR A 697 -2.08 -1.08 25.05
CA TYR A 697 -1.79 -0.03 24.07
C TYR A 697 -3.04 0.59 23.42
N GLU A 698 -4.25 0.08 23.67
CA GLU A 698 -5.47 0.72 23.15
C GLU A 698 -5.64 2.13 23.74
N GLY A 699 -5.58 3.13 22.87
CA GLY A 699 -5.68 4.55 23.24
C GLY A 699 -4.38 5.21 23.69
N ASP A 700 -3.25 4.50 23.64
CA ASP A 700 -1.92 5.09 23.74
C ASP A 700 -1.53 5.69 22.39
N VAL A 701 -1.23 6.99 22.33
CA VAL A 701 -0.86 7.67 21.08
C VAL A 701 0.64 7.58 20.79
N ASP A 702 1.47 7.33 21.80
CA ASP A 702 2.91 7.20 21.65
C ASP A 702 3.29 5.76 21.25
N HIS A 703 2.53 4.78 21.77
CA HIS A 703 2.70 3.34 21.52
C HIS A 703 1.34 2.68 21.19
N PRO A 704 0.69 2.99 20.06
CA PRO A 704 -0.67 2.53 19.79
C PRO A 704 -0.76 1.04 19.49
N ALA A 705 -1.88 0.42 19.86
CA ALA A 705 -2.12 -0.97 19.51
C ALA A 705 -2.23 -1.18 17.98
N PHE A 706 -1.66 -2.27 17.47
CA PHE A 706 -1.81 -2.70 16.08
C PHE A 706 -3.26 -3.05 15.74
N ASN A 707 -3.67 -2.84 14.50
CA ASN A 707 -5.01 -3.18 14.02
C ASN A 707 -5.17 -4.68 13.77
N LEU A 708 -5.85 -5.36 14.71
CA LEU A 708 -6.03 -6.82 14.68
C LEU A 708 -7.30 -7.28 13.95
N THR A 709 -8.13 -6.37 13.44
CA THR A 709 -9.47 -6.68 12.93
C THR A 709 -9.45 -7.76 11.84
N ALA A 710 -8.54 -7.65 10.87
CA ALA A 710 -8.48 -8.57 9.75
C ALA A 710 -8.00 -9.96 10.19
N ALA A 711 -6.97 -10.01 11.04
CA ALA A 711 -6.47 -11.22 11.66
C ALA A 711 -7.56 -11.95 12.47
N GLU A 712 -8.30 -11.24 13.33
CA GLU A 712 -9.40 -11.81 14.12
C GLU A 712 -10.49 -12.44 13.24
N LEU A 713 -10.88 -11.74 12.15
CA LEU A 713 -11.81 -12.29 11.16
C LEU A 713 -11.25 -13.57 10.51
N GLY A 714 -9.93 -13.62 10.27
CA GLY A 714 -9.22 -14.79 9.77
C GLY A 714 -9.28 -15.97 10.74
N ILE A 715 -8.98 -15.73 12.02
CA ILE A 715 -9.06 -16.73 13.09
C ILE A 715 -10.48 -17.25 13.28
N GLU A 716 -11.50 -16.39 13.27
CA GLU A 716 -12.90 -16.81 13.38
C GLU A 716 -13.31 -17.77 12.25
N ARG A 717 -12.81 -17.53 11.03
CA ARG A 717 -13.02 -18.44 9.90
C ARG A 717 -12.29 -19.76 10.12
N GLY A 718 -11.02 -19.71 10.50
CA GLY A 718 -10.18 -20.88 10.76
C GLY A 718 -10.77 -21.81 11.81
N ASP A 719 -11.23 -21.27 12.94
CA ASP A 719 -11.86 -22.03 14.03
C ASP A 719 -13.08 -22.85 13.57
N ARG A 720 -13.77 -22.40 12.52
CA ARG A 720 -14.95 -23.09 11.97
C ARG A 720 -14.59 -24.16 10.96
N ASP A 721 -13.37 -24.20 10.42
CA ASP A 721 -13.01 -25.03 9.27
C ASP A 721 -13.20 -26.53 9.52
N LEU A 722 -12.75 -27.04 10.67
CA LEU A 722 -12.91 -28.47 10.98
C LEU A 722 -14.40 -28.85 11.14
N ALA A 723 -15.19 -27.99 11.78
CA ALA A 723 -16.62 -28.19 11.92
C ALA A 723 -17.33 -28.15 10.55
N MET A 724 -16.95 -27.19 9.70
CA MET A 724 -17.45 -27.07 8.33
C MET A 724 -17.06 -28.28 7.48
N ALA A 725 -15.85 -28.82 7.64
CA ALA A 725 -15.42 -30.05 6.97
C ALA A 725 -16.31 -31.23 7.33
N TRP A 726 -16.63 -31.40 8.62
CA TRP A 726 -17.55 -32.46 9.08
C TRP A 726 -18.97 -32.26 8.58
N MET A 727 -19.49 -31.03 8.59
CA MET A 727 -20.80 -30.72 8.00
C MET A 727 -20.80 -31.02 6.49
N ALA A 728 -19.73 -30.67 5.79
CA ALA A 728 -19.57 -30.97 4.37
C ALA A 728 -19.56 -32.48 4.10
N ARG A 729 -18.85 -33.28 4.92
CA ARG A 729 -18.85 -34.75 4.83
C ARG A 729 -20.26 -35.32 5.02
N VAL A 730 -20.99 -34.87 6.04
CA VAL A 730 -22.37 -35.33 6.29
C VAL A 730 -23.28 -34.97 5.12
N LEU A 731 -23.26 -33.72 4.67
CA LEU A 731 -24.04 -33.27 3.51
C LEU A 731 -23.65 -34.01 2.23
N LEU A 732 -22.37 -34.33 2.04
CA LEU A 732 -21.88 -35.10 0.91
C LEU A 732 -22.41 -36.53 0.92
N VAL A 733 -22.42 -37.20 2.08
CA VAL A 733 -23.03 -38.54 2.24
C VAL A 733 -24.52 -38.50 1.94
N LEU A 734 -25.24 -37.50 2.45
CA LEU A 734 -26.68 -37.32 2.16
C LEU A 734 -26.92 -37.05 0.67
N THR A 735 -26.05 -36.27 0.04
CA THR A 735 -26.07 -35.98 -1.40
C THR A 735 -25.82 -37.25 -2.21
N ALA A 736 -24.81 -38.04 -1.85
CA ALA A 736 -24.50 -39.32 -2.49
C ALA A 736 -25.65 -40.31 -2.34
N ALA A 737 -26.28 -40.38 -1.17
CA ALA A 737 -27.47 -41.19 -0.93
C ALA A 737 -28.63 -40.78 -1.84
N TRP A 738 -28.92 -39.47 -1.95
CA TRP A 738 -29.95 -38.95 -2.84
C TRP A 738 -29.71 -39.31 -4.31
N VAL A 739 -28.47 -39.12 -4.79
CA VAL A 739 -28.05 -39.49 -6.15
C VAL A 739 -28.18 -41.00 -6.38
N LEU A 740 -27.72 -41.83 -5.43
CA LEU A 740 -27.78 -43.29 -5.52
C LEU A 740 -29.23 -43.79 -5.54
N ILE A 741 -30.11 -43.25 -4.68
CA ILE A 741 -31.55 -43.54 -4.71
C ILE A 741 -32.13 -43.18 -6.07
N GLY A 742 -31.73 -42.04 -6.66
CA GLY A 742 -32.13 -41.63 -7.99
C GLY A 742 -31.68 -42.60 -9.10
N ILE A 743 -30.42 -43.06 -9.04
CA ILE A 743 -29.84 -44.05 -9.97
C ILE A 743 -30.59 -45.39 -9.88
N LEU A 744 -30.75 -45.92 -8.67
CA LEU A 744 -31.39 -47.22 -8.42
C LEU A 744 -32.87 -47.19 -8.78
N SER A 745 -33.57 -46.12 -8.43
CA SER A 745 -35.00 -45.93 -8.77
C SER A 745 -35.22 -45.72 -10.27
N ALA A 746 -34.20 -45.27 -11.02
CA ALA A 746 -34.26 -45.19 -12.47
C ALA A 746 -34.13 -46.56 -13.16
N ARG A 747 -33.60 -47.59 -12.49
CA ARG A 747 -33.34 -48.94 -13.04
C ARG A 747 -34.24 -50.04 -12.47
N THR A 748 -34.92 -49.80 -11.36
CA THR A 748 -35.70 -50.81 -10.62
C THR A 748 -37.14 -50.36 -10.34
N ARG A 749 -37.98 -51.26 -9.80
CA ARG A 749 -39.35 -50.93 -9.35
C ARG A 749 -39.41 -50.25 -7.96
N LEU A 750 -38.30 -49.71 -7.43
CA LEU A 750 -38.23 -48.99 -6.13
C LEU A 750 -39.11 -47.71 -6.06
N VAL A 751 -39.69 -47.30 -7.19
CA VAL A 751 -40.50 -46.08 -7.45
C VAL A 751 -41.75 -45.95 -6.55
N ARG A 752 -42.07 -46.92 -5.69
CA ARG A 752 -43.27 -46.90 -4.82
C ARG A 752 -43.04 -46.35 -3.41
N ARG A 753 -41.82 -45.99 -3.02
CA ARG A 753 -41.53 -45.38 -1.70
C ARG A 753 -41.52 -43.84 -1.78
N PRO A 754 -42.02 -43.13 -0.75
CA PRO A 754 -41.98 -41.66 -0.72
C PRO A 754 -40.56 -41.13 -0.90
N GLY A 755 -40.36 -40.12 -1.75
CA GLY A 755 -39.06 -39.50 -2.03
C GLY A 755 -38.25 -40.17 -3.13
N ALA A 756 -38.44 -41.47 -3.39
CA ALA A 756 -37.72 -42.19 -4.44
C ALA A 756 -38.08 -41.69 -5.85
N MET A 757 -39.32 -41.21 -6.06
CA MET A 757 -39.72 -40.61 -7.34
C MET A 757 -39.07 -39.24 -7.55
N ALA A 758 -38.96 -38.42 -6.49
CA ALA A 758 -38.29 -37.12 -6.53
C ALA A 758 -36.78 -37.27 -6.81
N ALA A 759 -36.10 -38.19 -6.13
CA ALA A 759 -34.68 -38.50 -6.37
C ALA A 759 -34.44 -39.06 -7.78
N ARG A 760 -35.33 -39.94 -8.26
CA ARG A 760 -35.30 -40.41 -9.65
C ARG A 760 -35.46 -39.26 -10.64
N ALA A 761 -36.38 -38.35 -10.40
CA ALA A 761 -36.66 -37.24 -11.31
C ALA A 761 -35.51 -36.26 -11.39
N THR A 762 -34.88 -35.90 -10.26
CA THR A 762 -33.67 -35.06 -10.26
C THR A 762 -32.52 -35.73 -11.01
N TRP A 763 -32.23 -37.01 -10.77
CA TRP A 763 -31.20 -37.76 -11.49
C TRP A 763 -31.47 -37.89 -13.00
N VAL A 764 -32.69 -38.27 -13.37
CA VAL A 764 -33.05 -38.43 -14.80
C VAL A 764 -33.04 -37.09 -15.50
N SER A 765 -33.53 -36.02 -14.87
CA SER A 765 -33.62 -34.69 -15.49
C SER A 765 -32.27 -33.99 -15.57
N SER A 766 -31.31 -34.26 -14.69
CA SER A 766 -29.95 -33.70 -14.79
C SER A 766 -29.05 -34.45 -15.78
N THR A 767 -29.26 -35.76 -15.99
CA THR A 767 -28.44 -36.58 -16.91
C THR A 767 -29.05 -36.72 -18.30
N ARG A 768 -30.39 -36.70 -18.38
CA ARG A 768 -31.20 -36.90 -19.60
C ARG A 768 -32.36 -35.90 -19.60
N PRO A 769 -32.08 -34.58 -19.65
CA PRO A 769 -33.06 -33.51 -19.49
C PRO A 769 -34.23 -33.56 -20.47
N TRP A 770 -34.04 -34.11 -21.68
CA TRP A 770 -35.14 -34.33 -22.64
C TRP A 770 -36.23 -35.29 -22.14
N ARG A 771 -35.98 -36.04 -21.06
CA ARG A 771 -36.95 -36.92 -20.38
C ARG A 771 -37.54 -36.31 -19.11
N ALA A 772 -37.25 -35.05 -18.78
CA ALA A 772 -37.67 -34.43 -17.53
C ALA A 772 -39.19 -34.51 -17.30
N GLY A 773 -39.98 -34.23 -18.34
CA GLY A 773 -41.44 -34.31 -18.26
C GLY A 773 -42.01 -35.73 -18.08
N GLU A 774 -41.29 -36.78 -18.47
CA GLU A 774 -41.68 -38.17 -18.16
C GLU A 774 -41.33 -38.54 -16.72
N SER A 775 -40.26 -37.94 -16.19
CA SER A 775 -39.71 -38.30 -14.90
C SER A 775 -40.55 -37.81 -13.71
N THR A 776 -41.39 -36.80 -13.93
CA THR A 776 -42.27 -36.18 -12.93
C THR A 776 -43.71 -36.68 -12.95
N LEU A 777 -44.05 -37.61 -13.86
CA LEU A 777 -45.38 -38.20 -13.92
C LEU A 777 -45.63 -39.16 -12.75
N GLY A 778 -46.81 -39.06 -12.14
CA GLY A 778 -47.25 -39.96 -11.07
C GLY A 778 -46.64 -39.70 -9.69
N MET A 779 -45.96 -38.57 -9.50
CA MET A 779 -45.39 -38.16 -8.21
C MET A 779 -46.48 -37.96 -7.14
N LEU A 780 -46.21 -38.41 -5.91
CA LEU A 780 -47.07 -38.14 -4.75
C LEU A 780 -46.90 -36.69 -4.29
N ARG A 781 -47.79 -36.18 -3.44
CA ARG A 781 -47.64 -34.83 -2.84
C ARG A 781 -46.31 -34.69 -2.11
N ALA A 782 -45.91 -35.73 -1.36
CA ALA A 782 -44.63 -35.77 -0.66
C ALA A 782 -43.43 -35.68 -1.64
N ASP A 783 -43.50 -36.31 -2.81
CA ASP A 783 -42.43 -36.23 -3.82
C ASP A 783 -42.32 -34.82 -4.40
N HIS A 784 -43.43 -34.11 -4.62
CA HIS A 784 -43.39 -32.73 -5.09
C HIS A 784 -42.74 -31.79 -4.07
N VAL A 785 -42.99 -32.00 -2.78
CA VAL A 785 -42.33 -31.24 -1.70
C VAL A 785 -40.84 -31.56 -1.68
N LEU A 786 -40.47 -32.84 -1.67
CA LEU A 786 -39.06 -33.27 -1.61
C LEU A 786 -38.25 -32.89 -2.86
N LEU A 787 -38.89 -32.81 -4.03
CA LEU A 787 -38.27 -32.36 -5.28
C LEU A 787 -37.70 -30.93 -5.19
N VAL A 788 -38.36 -30.07 -4.41
CA VAL A 788 -37.94 -28.68 -4.20
C VAL A 788 -37.13 -28.55 -2.92
N LEU A 789 -37.61 -29.13 -1.82
CA LEU A 789 -37.02 -29.00 -0.50
C LEU A 789 -35.61 -29.58 -0.45
N VAL A 790 -35.35 -30.78 -1.00
CA VAL A 790 -34.03 -31.41 -0.88
C VAL A 790 -32.96 -30.64 -1.65
N PRO A 791 -33.10 -30.34 -2.95
CA PRO A 791 -32.09 -29.54 -3.66
C PRO A 791 -31.98 -28.11 -3.15
N GLY A 792 -33.10 -27.50 -2.75
CA GLY A 792 -33.10 -26.13 -2.21
C GLY A 792 -32.40 -26.05 -0.86
N ALA A 793 -32.74 -26.94 0.08
CA ALA A 793 -32.07 -27.01 1.38
C ALA A 793 -30.58 -27.38 1.23
N LEU A 794 -30.25 -28.29 0.30
CA LEU A 794 -28.86 -28.63 0.01
C LEU A 794 -28.08 -27.44 -0.54
N LEU A 795 -28.66 -26.63 -1.44
CA LEU A 795 -28.03 -25.41 -1.94
C LEU A 795 -27.75 -24.42 -0.81
N VAL A 796 -28.76 -24.13 0.01
CA VAL A 796 -28.61 -23.20 1.15
C VAL A 796 -27.57 -23.72 2.13
N ALA A 797 -27.66 -24.98 2.55
CA ALA A 797 -26.72 -25.59 3.49
C ALA A 797 -25.29 -25.64 2.93
N THR A 798 -25.11 -25.99 1.65
CA THR A 798 -23.79 -26.02 1.02
C THR A 798 -23.17 -24.62 0.98
N ARG A 799 -23.95 -23.60 0.64
CA ARG A 799 -23.45 -22.22 0.60
C ARG A 799 -23.15 -21.68 1.99
N ALA A 800 -23.97 -22.03 2.98
CA ALA A 800 -23.72 -21.63 4.36
C ALA A 800 -22.45 -22.30 4.93
N VAL A 801 -22.22 -23.58 4.63
CA VAL A 801 -20.96 -24.27 4.97
C VAL A 801 -19.78 -23.66 4.22
N GLN A 802 -19.93 -23.33 2.94
CA GLN A 802 -18.87 -22.71 2.13
C GLN A 802 -18.44 -21.34 2.69
N THR A 803 -19.37 -20.58 3.28
CA THR A 803 -19.09 -19.26 3.85
C THR A 803 -18.83 -19.30 5.36
N SER A 804 -18.65 -20.49 5.95
CA SER A 804 -18.52 -20.70 7.40
C SER A 804 -19.65 -20.06 8.23
N PHE A 805 -20.83 -19.84 7.63
CA PHE A 805 -21.95 -19.07 8.20
C PHE A 805 -21.59 -17.60 8.58
N LEU A 806 -20.60 -17.02 7.90
CA LEU A 806 -20.11 -15.65 8.13
C LEU A 806 -20.47 -14.69 6.99
N SER A 807 -20.43 -15.15 5.73
CA SER A 807 -20.71 -14.27 4.58
C SER A 807 -22.18 -14.21 4.14
N TRP A 808 -22.92 -13.30 4.78
CA TRP A 808 -24.32 -13.01 4.45
C TRP A 808 -24.48 -12.31 3.09
N VAL A 809 -23.54 -11.46 2.69
CA VAL A 809 -23.56 -10.78 1.38
C VAL A 809 -23.43 -11.81 0.26
N HIS A 810 -22.47 -12.75 0.38
CA HIS A 810 -22.31 -13.83 -0.60
C HIS A 810 -23.57 -14.69 -0.70
N LEU A 811 -24.19 -15.03 0.43
CA LEU A 811 -25.44 -15.79 0.49
C LEU A 811 -26.60 -15.02 -0.17
N ALA A 812 -26.79 -13.74 0.16
CA ALA A 812 -27.88 -12.92 -0.35
C ALA A 812 -27.78 -12.77 -1.88
N VAL A 813 -26.60 -12.44 -2.40
CA VAL A 813 -26.37 -12.27 -3.85
C VAL A 813 -26.57 -13.60 -4.58
N THR A 814 -25.93 -14.68 -4.10
CA THR A 814 -25.99 -15.99 -4.76
C THR A 814 -27.39 -16.58 -4.72
N LEU A 815 -28.02 -16.65 -3.55
CA LEU A 815 -29.36 -17.21 -3.39
C LEU A 815 -30.43 -16.33 -4.06
N GLY A 816 -30.26 -15.01 -4.04
CA GLY A 816 -31.11 -14.06 -4.75
C GLY A 816 -31.09 -14.29 -6.26
N ALA A 817 -29.91 -14.44 -6.87
CA ALA A 817 -29.77 -14.75 -8.29
C ALA A 817 -30.48 -16.08 -8.67
N TRP A 818 -30.29 -17.12 -7.85
CA TRP A 818 -30.99 -18.40 -8.03
C TRP A 818 -32.52 -18.26 -7.89
N ALA A 819 -32.99 -17.50 -6.90
CA ALA A 819 -34.41 -17.30 -6.65
C ALA A 819 -35.08 -16.58 -7.84
N VAL A 820 -34.46 -15.52 -8.37
CA VAL A 820 -34.97 -14.79 -9.55
C VAL A 820 -35.00 -15.69 -10.78
N PHE A 821 -33.91 -16.43 -11.04
CA PHE A 821 -33.83 -17.37 -12.16
C PHE A 821 -34.96 -18.41 -12.10
N VAL A 822 -35.16 -19.05 -10.94
CA VAL A 822 -36.21 -20.06 -10.75
C VAL A 822 -37.61 -19.43 -10.81
N ALA A 823 -37.81 -18.29 -10.16
CA ALA A 823 -39.10 -17.61 -10.11
C ALA A 823 -39.60 -17.24 -11.51
N LEU A 824 -38.74 -16.67 -12.37
CA LEU A 824 -39.12 -16.32 -13.73
C LEU A 824 -39.55 -17.57 -14.52
N LEU A 825 -38.79 -18.66 -14.44
CA LEU A 825 -39.15 -19.90 -15.13
C LEU A 825 -40.47 -20.50 -14.62
N LEU A 826 -40.77 -20.39 -13.32
CA LEU A 826 -42.04 -20.85 -12.75
C LEU A 826 -43.23 -19.95 -13.14
N VAL A 827 -43.00 -18.64 -13.30
CA VAL A 827 -43.99 -17.71 -13.83
C VAL A 827 -44.31 -18.05 -15.29
N LEU A 828 -43.27 -18.32 -16.10
CA LEU A 828 -43.42 -18.67 -17.51
C LEU A 828 -44.01 -20.08 -17.73
N PHE A 829 -43.73 -21.03 -16.83
CA PHE A 829 -44.14 -22.44 -16.95
C PHE A 829 -44.80 -22.98 -15.68
N ARG A 830 -46.14 -22.98 -15.66
CA ARG A 830 -46.94 -23.47 -14.52
C ARG A 830 -47.37 -24.94 -14.65
N GLY A 831 -47.81 -25.53 -13.54
CA GLY A 831 -48.37 -26.88 -13.48
C GLY A 831 -47.33 -27.98 -13.74
N ARG A 832 -47.68 -29.02 -14.51
CA ARG A 832 -46.80 -30.16 -14.82
C ARG A 832 -45.43 -29.79 -15.40
N TRP A 833 -45.34 -28.64 -16.07
CA TRP A 833 -44.11 -28.17 -16.70
C TRP A 833 -43.16 -27.48 -15.72
N GLY A 834 -43.71 -26.74 -14.76
CA GLY A 834 -42.94 -26.18 -13.66
C GLY A 834 -42.22 -27.28 -12.88
N TRP A 835 -42.88 -28.41 -12.65
CA TRP A 835 -42.26 -29.57 -11.99
C TRP A 835 -41.11 -30.20 -12.78
N ALA A 836 -41.22 -30.27 -14.11
CA ALA A 836 -40.13 -30.78 -14.94
C ALA A 836 -38.91 -29.83 -14.93
N VAL A 837 -39.14 -28.52 -14.96
CA VAL A 837 -38.07 -27.51 -14.83
C VAL A 837 -37.42 -27.59 -13.44
N LEU A 838 -38.22 -27.67 -12.38
CA LEU A 838 -37.73 -27.83 -11.01
C LEU A 838 -36.92 -29.13 -10.82
N ALA A 839 -37.34 -30.23 -11.44
CA ALA A 839 -36.57 -31.47 -11.41
C ALA A 839 -35.20 -31.34 -12.09
N THR A 840 -35.13 -30.65 -13.24
CA THR A 840 -33.87 -30.40 -13.95
C THR A 840 -32.95 -29.49 -13.14
N ILE A 841 -33.47 -28.35 -12.67
CA ILE A 841 -32.71 -27.40 -11.85
C ILE A 841 -32.22 -28.08 -10.58
N GLY A 842 -33.11 -28.75 -9.84
CA GLY A 842 -32.77 -29.45 -8.61
C GLY A 842 -31.72 -30.54 -8.82
N GLY A 843 -31.80 -31.28 -9.93
CA GLY A 843 -30.79 -32.29 -10.26
C GLY A 843 -29.40 -31.71 -10.55
N VAL A 844 -29.31 -30.59 -11.28
CA VAL A 844 -28.01 -29.93 -11.52
C VAL A 844 -27.48 -29.26 -10.26
N VAL A 845 -28.36 -28.65 -9.45
CA VAL A 845 -28.00 -28.09 -8.13
C VAL A 845 -27.37 -29.16 -7.24
N VAL A 846 -27.94 -30.36 -7.16
CA VAL A 846 -27.38 -31.48 -6.38
C VAL A 846 -25.97 -31.84 -6.86
N LEU A 847 -25.72 -31.89 -8.18
CA LEU A 847 -24.37 -32.16 -8.73
C LEU A 847 -23.37 -31.04 -8.41
N ARG A 848 -23.80 -29.78 -8.49
CA ARG A 848 -22.97 -28.62 -8.10
C ARG A 848 -22.64 -28.64 -6.61
N CYS A 849 -23.62 -28.96 -5.77
CA CYS A 849 -23.40 -29.08 -4.34
C CYS A 849 -22.45 -30.24 -4.03
N ALA A 850 -22.58 -31.39 -4.71
CA ALA A 850 -21.65 -32.51 -4.55
C ALA A 850 -20.18 -32.10 -4.83
N LEU A 851 -19.93 -31.33 -5.90
CA LEU A 851 -18.60 -30.82 -6.22
C LEU A 851 -18.04 -29.92 -5.10
N VAL A 852 -18.81 -28.92 -4.68
CA VAL A 852 -18.41 -27.98 -3.61
C VAL A 852 -18.18 -28.73 -2.31
N LEU A 853 -19.12 -29.57 -1.88
CA LEU A 853 -19.02 -30.36 -0.65
C LEU A 853 -17.84 -31.33 -0.66
N THR A 854 -17.47 -31.86 -1.83
CA THR A 854 -16.26 -32.69 -1.96
C THR A 854 -15.02 -31.86 -1.67
N ALA A 855 -14.91 -30.67 -2.26
CA ALA A 855 -13.78 -29.78 -2.04
C ALA A 855 -13.68 -29.32 -0.57
N LEU A 856 -14.82 -29.03 0.07
CA LEU A 856 -14.89 -28.63 1.49
C LEU A 856 -14.68 -29.78 2.48
N SER A 857 -14.77 -31.04 2.05
CA SER A 857 -14.79 -32.20 2.96
C SER A 857 -13.44 -32.53 3.62
N PHE A 858 -12.35 -31.95 3.15
CA PHE A 858 -11.00 -32.22 3.67
C PHE A 858 -10.75 -31.46 4.96
N SER A 859 -10.56 -30.14 4.87
CA SER A 859 -10.30 -29.23 5.99
C SER A 859 -11.15 -27.95 5.90
N GLY A 860 -12.36 -28.05 5.34
CA GLY A 860 -13.33 -26.95 5.35
C GLY A 860 -13.10 -25.89 4.26
N PRO A 861 -13.74 -24.72 4.38
CA PRO A 861 -13.53 -23.57 3.51
C PRO A 861 -12.07 -23.10 3.41
N GLY A 862 -11.34 -23.03 4.52
CA GLY A 862 -9.92 -22.66 4.54
C GLY A 862 -9.09 -23.60 3.65
N GLY A 863 -9.26 -24.92 3.80
CA GLY A 863 -8.57 -25.90 2.94
C GLY A 863 -8.96 -25.83 1.47
N TYR A 864 -10.20 -25.43 1.16
CA TYR A 864 -10.63 -25.18 -0.21
C TYR A 864 -9.91 -23.96 -0.83
N TRP A 865 -9.79 -22.87 -0.09
CA TRP A 865 -9.11 -21.66 -0.54
C TRP A 865 -7.60 -21.85 -0.61
N PHE A 866 -7.00 -22.52 0.38
CA PHE A 866 -5.60 -22.95 0.34
C PHE A 866 -5.28 -23.66 -0.98
N ALA A 867 -6.01 -24.74 -1.29
CA ALA A 867 -5.80 -25.47 -2.54
C ALA A 867 -6.13 -24.64 -3.80
N PHE A 868 -7.02 -23.65 -3.68
CA PHE A 868 -7.32 -22.73 -4.77
C PHE A 868 -6.14 -21.80 -5.06
N TRP A 869 -5.47 -21.25 -4.05
CA TRP A 869 -4.35 -20.32 -4.24
C TRP A 869 -3.06 -21.04 -4.63
N THR A 870 -2.77 -22.16 -3.97
CA THR A 870 -1.43 -22.77 -3.97
C THR A 870 -1.27 -23.93 -4.96
N ASP A 871 -2.37 -24.58 -5.39
CA ASP A 871 -2.32 -25.73 -6.31
C ASP A 871 -3.00 -25.40 -7.67
N PRO A 872 -2.23 -25.01 -8.70
CA PRO A 872 -2.79 -24.64 -10.00
C PRO A 872 -3.54 -25.79 -10.67
N VAL A 873 -3.13 -27.05 -10.45
CA VAL A 873 -3.76 -28.22 -11.07
C VAL A 873 -5.14 -28.47 -10.45
N ARG A 874 -5.23 -28.47 -9.11
CA ARG A 874 -6.51 -28.61 -8.40
C ARG A 874 -7.45 -27.45 -8.71
N ARG A 875 -6.94 -26.21 -8.73
CA ARG A 875 -7.70 -25.02 -9.12
C ARG A 875 -8.29 -25.18 -10.53
N SER A 876 -7.48 -25.47 -11.55
CA SER A 876 -7.96 -25.60 -12.93
C SER A 876 -8.94 -26.77 -13.09
N LEU A 877 -8.71 -27.90 -12.42
CA LEU A 877 -9.63 -29.04 -12.42
C LEU A 877 -10.99 -28.66 -11.81
N TYR A 878 -10.98 -27.99 -10.65
CA TYR A 878 -12.19 -27.54 -9.98
C TYR A 878 -12.96 -26.54 -10.85
N ILE A 879 -12.28 -25.52 -11.40
CA ILE A 879 -12.88 -24.53 -12.30
C ILE A 879 -13.51 -25.21 -13.51
N ALA A 880 -12.82 -26.18 -14.12
CA ALA A 880 -13.31 -26.89 -15.30
C ALA A 880 -14.64 -27.59 -15.04
N VAL A 881 -14.75 -28.32 -13.93
CA VAL A 881 -15.98 -29.03 -13.56
C VAL A 881 -17.07 -28.05 -13.08
N ALA A 882 -16.70 -27.05 -12.27
CA ALA A 882 -17.63 -26.05 -11.74
C ALA A 882 -18.27 -25.21 -12.86
N PHE A 883 -17.47 -24.80 -13.85
CA PHE A 883 -17.90 -24.10 -15.06
C PHE A 883 -18.80 -24.99 -15.92
N ALA A 884 -18.37 -26.24 -16.19
CA ALA A 884 -19.16 -27.16 -16.98
C ALA A 884 -20.53 -27.41 -16.36
N LEU A 885 -20.61 -27.62 -15.03
CA LEU A 885 -21.87 -27.77 -14.31
C LEU A 885 -22.70 -26.48 -14.29
N PHE A 886 -22.07 -25.30 -14.35
CA PHE A 886 -22.75 -24.01 -14.39
C PHE A 886 -23.48 -23.84 -15.73
N VAL A 887 -22.75 -24.03 -16.84
CA VAL A 887 -23.34 -23.94 -18.17
C VAL A 887 -24.33 -25.08 -18.43
N TRP A 888 -24.04 -26.28 -17.89
CA TRP A 888 -24.94 -27.43 -18.00
C TRP A 888 -26.31 -27.16 -17.41
N LEU A 889 -26.44 -26.33 -16.36
CA LEU A 889 -27.74 -25.90 -15.83
C LEU A 889 -28.63 -25.33 -16.94
N PHE A 890 -28.10 -24.36 -17.68
CA PHE A 890 -28.83 -23.64 -18.72
C PHE A 890 -29.13 -24.55 -19.91
N VAL A 891 -28.16 -25.38 -20.32
CA VAL A 891 -28.34 -26.37 -21.39
C VAL A 891 -29.41 -27.39 -21.01
N ALA A 892 -29.36 -27.93 -19.79
CA ALA A 892 -30.30 -28.95 -19.32
C ALA A 892 -31.72 -28.39 -19.20
N VAL A 893 -31.90 -27.19 -18.65
CA VAL A 893 -33.22 -26.51 -18.62
C VAL A 893 -33.72 -26.26 -20.05
N GLY A 894 -32.85 -25.80 -20.93
CA GLY A 894 -33.16 -25.60 -22.34
C GLY A 894 -33.62 -26.88 -23.03
N TRP A 895 -32.92 -28.01 -22.84
CA TRP A 895 -33.28 -29.30 -23.42
C TRP A 895 -34.57 -29.88 -22.82
N ALA A 896 -34.80 -29.68 -21.53
CA ALA A 896 -36.04 -30.07 -20.87
C ALA A 896 -37.27 -29.35 -21.46
N LEU A 897 -37.11 -28.08 -21.84
CA LEU A 897 -38.14 -27.27 -22.49
C LEU A 897 -38.24 -27.53 -24.01
N ALA A 898 -37.11 -27.69 -24.70
CA ALA A 898 -37.01 -27.77 -26.16
C ALA A 898 -37.81 -28.94 -26.75
N ALA A 899 -37.86 -30.07 -26.03
CA ALA A 899 -38.65 -31.24 -26.39
C ALA A 899 -40.17 -30.94 -26.53
N ARG A 900 -40.64 -29.76 -26.09
CA ARG A 900 -42.05 -29.42 -26.03
C ARG A 900 -42.41 -28.11 -26.71
N ILE A 901 -41.63 -27.05 -26.49
CA ILE A 901 -41.92 -25.71 -27.05
C ILE A 901 -41.04 -25.37 -28.27
N GLY A 902 -40.18 -26.31 -28.68
CA GLY A 902 -39.19 -26.13 -29.73
C GLY A 902 -37.93 -25.42 -29.21
N ALA A 903 -36.80 -25.71 -29.87
CA ALA A 903 -35.48 -25.22 -29.45
C ALA A 903 -35.44 -23.69 -29.29
N ARG A 904 -35.96 -22.94 -30.28
CA ARG A 904 -35.96 -21.46 -30.25
C ARG A 904 -36.61 -20.88 -28.99
N ARG A 905 -37.82 -21.36 -28.64
CA ARG A 905 -38.57 -20.83 -27.50
C ARG A 905 -37.95 -21.26 -26.17
N ALA A 906 -37.38 -22.46 -26.11
CA ALA A 906 -36.65 -22.94 -24.94
C ALA A 906 -35.39 -22.11 -24.69
N THR A 907 -34.60 -21.82 -25.73
CA THR A 907 -33.47 -20.89 -25.66
C THR A 907 -33.93 -19.52 -25.18
N GLY A 908 -35.03 -18.99 -25.74
CA GLY A 908 -35.60 -17.72 -25.30
C GLY A 908 -35.96 -17.68 -23.81
N ALA A 909 -36.61 -18.73 -23.29
CA ALA A 909 -36.95 -18.79 -21.88
C ALA A 909 -35.73 -18.89 -20.94
N VAL A 910 -34.70 -19.65 -21.33
CA VAL A 910 -33.46 -19.76 -20.56
C VAL A 910 -32.71 -18.42 -20.57
N LEU A 911 -32.57 -17.77 -21.73
CA LEU A 911 -31.96 -16.45 -21.85
C LEU A 911 -32.71 -15.40 -21.03
N ALA A 912 -34.05 -15.46 -21.03
CA ALA A 912 -34.85 -14.56 -20.21
C ALA A 912 -34.55 -14.72 -18.71
N ALA A 913 -34.44 -15.96 -18.24
CA ALA A 913 -34.16 -16.27 -16.84
C ALA A 913 -32.73 -15.95 -16.44
N VAL A 914 -31.75 -16.22 -17.30
CA VAL A 914 -30.34 -15.81 -17.10
C VAL A 914 -30.24 -14.29 -17.02
N GLY A 915 -30.87 -13.59 -17.97
CA GLY A 915 -30.90 -12.14 -18.00
C GLY A 915 -31.48 -11.55 -16.72
N ALA A 916 -32.63 -12.05 -16.25
CA ALA A 916 -33.25 -11.56 -15.02
C ALA A 916 -32.40 -11.90 -13.78
N GLY A 917 -31.84 -13.10 -13.72
CA GLY A 917 -30.96 -13.57 -12.63
C GLY A 917 -29.64 -12.80 -12.55
N LEU A 918 -29.21 -12.15 -13.63
CA LEU A 918 -28.09 -11.20 -13.64
C LEU A 918 -28.56 -9.77 -13.32
N ALA A 919 -29.63 -9.31 -13.97
CA ALA A 919 -30.10 -7.93 -13.90
C ALA A 919 -30.47 -7.49 -12.49
N VAL A 920 -31.24 -8.33 -11.78
CA VAL A 920 -31.76 -7.98 -10.44
C VAL A 920 -30.64 -7.83 -9.40
N PRO A 921 -29.76 -8.82 -9.16
CA PRO A 921 -28.69 -8.65 -8.19
C PRO A 921 -27.68 -7.58 -8.62
N ALA A 922 -27.36 -7.46 -9.91
CA ALA A 922 -26.47 -6.41 -10.40
C ALA A 922 -27.04 -5.00 -10.16
N ALA A 923 -28.35 -4.80 -10.37
CA ALA A 923 -29.00 -3.53 -10.07
C ALA A 923 -29.00 -3.21 -8.57
N VAL A 924 -29.20 -4.21 -7.70
CA VAL A 924 -29.10 -4.02 -6.25
C VAL A 924 -27.68 -3.60 -5.85
N ILE A 925 -26.65 -4.28 -6.36
CA ILE A 925 -25.24 -3.91 -6.13
C ILE A 925 -24.97 -2.50 -6.66
N ALA A 926 -25.46 -2.17 -7.86
CA ALA A 926 -25.27 -0.85 -8.45
C ALA A 926 -25.92 0.28 -7.63
N VAL A 927 -27.06 0.00 -6.99
CA VAL A 927 -27.73 0.96 -6.08
C VAL A 927 -26.98 1.10 -4.75
N VAL A 928 -26.41 0.01 -4.21
CA VAL A 928 -25.63 0.04 -2.96
C VAL A 928 -24.27 0.72 -3.16
N GLY A 929 -23.69 0.58 -4.36
CA GLY A 929 -22.32 0.95 -4.70
C GLY A 929 -21.44 -0.30 -4.84
N LEU A 930 -20.70 -0.40 -5.96
CA LEU A 930 -19.87 -1.58 -6.26
C LEU A 930 -18.74 -1.77 -5.24
N GLU A 931 -18.00 -0.70 -4.93
CA GLU A 931 -16.91 -0.72 -3.95
C GLU A 931 -17.41 -1.23 -2.59
N ARG A 932 -18.40 -0.55 -2.03
CA ARG A 932 -19.02 -0.92 -0.74
C ARG A 932 -19.48 -2.38 -0.70
N ALA A 933 -20.07 -2.88 -1.79
CA ALA A 933 -20.53 -4.26 -1.86
C ALA A 933 -19.35 -5.26 -1.91
N LEU A 934 -18.28 -4.94 -2.62
CA LEU A 934 -17.07 -5.76 -2.70
C LEU A 934 -16.30 -5.75 -1.37
N THR A 935 -16.14 -4.60 -0.72
CA THR A 935 -15.52 -4.48 0.61
C THR A 935 -16.26 -5.34 1.62
N ALA A 936 -17.58 -5.17 1.75
CA ALA A 936 -18.39 -5.94 2.69
C ALA A 936 -18.39 -7.45 2.36
N TRP A 937 -18.30 -7.80 1.07
CA TRP A 937 -18.17 -9.20 0.66
C TRP A 937 -16.79 -9.77 1.04
N ASN A 938 -15.71 -9.00 0.84
CA ASN A 938 -14.36 -9.44 1.15
C ASN A 938 -14.13 -9.55 2.66
N ASP A 939 -14.59 -8.59 3.46
CA ASP A 939 -14.51 -8.65 4.94
C ASP A 939 -15.09 -9.95 5.49
N GLN A 940 -16.21 -10.38 4.91
CA GLN A 940 -16.91 -11.58 5.31
C GLN A 940 -16.29 -12.87 4.77
N MET A 941 -15.62 -12.81 3.62
CA MET A 941 -15.05 -13.99 2.95
C MET A 941 -13.56 -14.22 3.27
N GLY A 942 -12.79 -13.15 3.50
CA GLY A 942 -11.35 -13.19 3.80
C GLY A 942 -10.49 -13.72 2.65
N LEU A 943 -10.72 -13.23 1.42
CA LEU A 943 -10.03 -13.78 0.24
C LEU A 943 -8.92 -12.89 -0.27
N LEU A 944 -9.20 -11.60 -0.42
CA LEU A 944 -8.23 -10.61 -0.89
C LEU A 944 -7.69 -9.84 0.31
N PRO A 945 -6.48 -9.28 0.20
CA PRO A 945 -5.90 -8.46 1.26
C PRO A 945 -6.89 -7.43 1.79
N TRP A 946 -7.03 -7.38 3.10
CA TRP A 946 -8.12 -6.64 3.75
C TRP A 946 -7.97 -5.13 3.57
N GLY A 947 -6.76 -4.60 3.74
CA GLY A 947 -6.52 -3.16 3.63
C GLY A 947 -6.58 -2.63 2.20
N LEU A 948 -6.46 -3.46 1.15
CA LEU A 948 -6.65 -3.02 -0.26
C LEU A 948 -7.98 -2.26 -0.43
N SER A 949 -9.03 -2.70 0.27
CA SER A 949 -10.35 -2.08 0.20
C SER A 949 -10.50 -0.77 0.97
N ARG A 950 -9.56 -0.47 1.87
CA ARG A 950 -9.63 0.65 2.82
C ARG A 950 -8.62 1.75 2.53
N ILE A 951 -7.49 1.39 1.94
CA ILE A 951 -6.42 2.32 1.58
C ILE A 951 -6.65 2.81 0.14
N LEU A 952 -6.69 1.89 -0.83
CA LEU A 952 -6.80 2.23 -2.26
C LEU A 952 -8.22 2.06 -2.81
N GLY A 953 -9.02 1.16 -2.24
CA GLY A 953 -10.31 0.71 -2.77
C GLY A 953 -10.14 -0.41 -3.81
N ILE A 954 -10.92 -1.49 -3.69
CA ILE A 954 -10.81 -2.69 -4.55
C ILE A 954 -11.01 -2.33 -6.03
N THR A 955 -11.99 -1.47 -6.32
CA THR A 955 -12.32 -1.06 -7.69
C THR A 955 -11.30 -0.13 -8.30
N VAL A 956 -10.72 0.78 -7.52
CA VAL A 956 -9.63 1.66 -7.98
C VAL A 956 -8.39 0.84 -8.25
N TYR A 957 -8.00 -0.01 -7.30
CA TYR A 957 -6.79 -0.82 -7.39
C TYR A 957 -6.81 -1.82 -8.56
N LEU A 958 -7.95 -2.48 -8.78
CA LEU A 958 -8.11 -3.47 -9.86
C LEU A 958 -8.56 -2.85 -11.19
N ASP A 959 -8.59 -1.51 -11.29
CA ASP A 959 -9.10 -0.76 -12.45
C ASP A 959 -10.47 -1.27 -12.93
N ILE A 960 -11.39 -1.50 -11.97
CA ILE A 960 -12.75 -1.93 -12.23
C ILE A 960 -13.65 -0.69 -12.30
N PRO A 961 -14.23 -0.36 -13.48
CA PRO A 961 -15.09 0.81 -13.59
C PRO A 961 -16.27 0.75 -12.61
N ALA A 962 -16.56 1.85 -11.90
CA ALA A 962 -17.70 1.92 -10.99
C ALA A 962 -19.04 1.61 -11.68
N SER A 963 -19.13 1.85 -12.99
CA SER A 963 -20.29 1.55 -13.83
C SER A 963 -20.48 0.06 -14.13
N THR A 964 -19.52 -0.81 -13.80
CA THR A 964 -19.54 -2.25 -14.11
C THR A 964 -20.81 -2.94 -13.62
N ALA A 965 -21.29 -2.59 -12.42
CA ALA A 965 -22.55 -3.12 -11.89
C ALA A 965 -23.77 -2.69 -12.74
N TRP A 966 -23.80 -1.45 -13.21
CA TRP A 966 -24.85 -0.96 -14.13
C TRP A 966 -24.76 -1.60 -15.51
N VAL A 967 -23.55 -1.80 -16.04
CA VAL A 967 -23.32 -2.50 -17.30
C VAL A 967 -23.82 -3.94 -17.21
N ALA A 968 -23.51 -4.66 -16.13
CA ALA A 968 -24.01 -6.00 -15.88
C ALA A 968 -25.54 -6.03 -15.75
N ALA A 969 -26.13 -5.05 -15.06
CA ALA A 969 -27.58 -4.92 -14.95
C ALA A 969 -28.24 -4.69 -16.32
N GLY A 970 -27.70 -3.78 -17.12
CA GLY A 970 -28.15 -3.47 -18.48
C GLY A 970 -28.03 -4.67 -19.42
N ALA A 971 -26.90 -5.37 -19.40
CA ALA A 971 -26.70 -6.61 -20.15
C ALA A 971 -27.74 -7.68 -19.77
N GLY A 972 -28.04 -7.81 -18.46
CA GLY A 972 -29.10 -8.68 -17.97
C GLY A 972 -30.49 -8.30 -18.50
N VAL A 973 -30.83 -7.01 -18.55
CA VAL A 973 -32.10 -6.52 -19.11
C VAL A 973 -32.19 -6.83 -20.61
N VAL A 974 -31.12 -6.58 -21.38
CA VAL A 974 -31.06 -6.88 -22.82
C VAL A 974 -31.24 -8.37 -23.07
N LEU A 975 -30.51 -9.23 -22.34
CA LEU A 975 -30.67 -10.68 -22.40
C LEU A 975 -32.11 -11.10 -22.06
N THR A 976 -32.73 -10.45 -21.07
CA THR A 976 -34.12 -10.68 -20.70
C THR A 976 -35.06 -10.38 -21.86
N ALA A 977 -34.91 -9.21 -22.49
CA ALA A 977 -35.73 -8.76 -23.60
C ALA A 977 -35.57 -9.66 -24.84
N ILE A 978 -34.33 -10.01 -25.22
CA ILE A 978 -34.04 -10.95 -26.31
C ILE A 978 -34.68 -12.31 -26.02
N GLY A 979 -34.54 -12.80 -24.79
CA GLY A 979 -35.12 -14.06 -24.35
C GLY A 979 -36.65 -14.08 -24.49
N LEU A 980 -37.33 -13.05 -23.98
CA LEU A 980 -38.78 -12.88 -24.11
C LEU A 980 -39.22 -12.73 -25.58
N GLY A 981 -38.45 -12.02 -26.39
CA GLY A 981 -38.66 -11.90 -27.83
C GLY A 981 -38.63 -13.27 -28.52
N LEU A 982 -37.57 -14.06 -28.30
CA LEU A 982 -37.47 -15.42 -28.84
C LEU A 982 -38.58 -16.35 -28.36
N LEU A 983 -39.05 -16.15 -27.12
CA LEU A 983 -40.13 -16.92 -26.53
C LEU A 983 -41.50 -16.61 -27.18
N PHE A 984 -41.80 -15.33 -27.44
CA PHE A 984 -43.14 -14.87 -27.81
C PHE A 984 -43.33 -14.47 -29.28
N ILE A 985 -42.28 -14.08 -30.02
CA ILE A 985 -42.38 -13.69 -31.44
C ILE A 985 -42.84 -14.90 -32.28
N GLY A 986 -43.88 -14.71 -33.11
CA GLY A 986 -44.46 -15.77 -33.96
C GLY A 986 -45.65 -16.52 -33.34
N ARG A 987 -46.27 -16.01 -32.27
CA ARG A 987 -47.64 -16.43 -31.89
C ARG A 987 -48.62 -16.01 -32.98
N ARG A 988 -48.94 -16.89 -33.93
CA ARG A 988 -50.22 -16.77 -34.65
C ARG A 988 -51.32 -17.01 -33.63
N VAL A 989 -52.07 -15.96 -33.29
CA VAL A 989 -53.37 -16.07 -32.63
C VAL A 989 -54.21 -17.03 -33.49
N PRO A 990 -54.77 -18.13 -32.96
CA PRO A 990 -55.71 -18.94 -33.73
C PRO A 990 -56.93 -18.08 -34.04
N GLY A 991 -57.03 -17.63 -35.29
CA GLY A 991 -58.24 -17.04 -35.82
C GLY A 991 -59.36 -18.06 -35.71
N ARG A 992 -60.39 -17.69 -34.95
CA ARG A 992 -61.68 -18.35 -34.83
C ARG A 992 -62.21 -18.71 -36.23
N ARG A 993 -62.17 -20.00 -36.59
CA ARG A 993 -62.92 -20.58 -37.70
C ARG A 993 -63.91 -21.59 -37.12
N ASP A 994 -65.06 -21.07 -36.69
CA ASP A 994 -66.27 -21.88 -36.60
C ASP A 994 -66.87 -21.93 -38.00
N ALA A 995 -66.54 -22.97 -38.76
CA ALA A 995 -67.36 -23.41 -39.89
C ALA A 995 -68.10 -24.67 -39.43
N VAL A 996 -69.37 -24.50 -39.12
CA VAL A 996 -70.32 -25.60 -38.96
C VAL A 996 -70.61 -26.19 -40.34
N PRO A 997 -70.47 -27.52 -40.54
CA PRO A 997 -71.07 -28.19 -41.68
C PRO A 997 -72.50 -28.63 -41.32
N SER A 998 -73.48 -28.30 -42.15
CA SER A 998 -74.77 -29.01 -42.17
C SER A 998 -75.04 -29.55 -43.57
N SER A 999 -75.02 -30.88 -43.63
CA SER A 999 -75.75 -31.81 -44.50
C SER A 999 -76.67 -31.24 -45.60
N GLY A 1000 -76.58 -31.86 -46.78
CA GLY A 1000 -77.51 -31.65 -47.89
C GLY A 1000 -78.88 -32.31 -47.74
N SER A 1001 -79.82 -31.75 -48.50
CA SER A 1001 -80.94 -32.32 -49.27
C SER A 1001 -81.46 -31.13 -50.11
N ALA A 1002 -81.49 -31.10 -51.45
CA ALA A 1002 -81.49 -32.11 -52.50
C ALA A 1002 -80.55 -31.72 -53.66
#